data_AF-G3NDU0-F1
#
_entry.id   AF-G3NDU0-F1
#
_cell.length_a   1.000
_cell.length_b   1.000
_cell.length_c   1.000
_cell.angle_alpha   90.00
_cell.angle_beta   90.00
_cell.angle_gamma   90.00
#
_symmetry.space_group_name_H-M   'P 1'
#
loop_
_entity.id
_entity.type
_entity.pdbx_description
1 polymer ?
#
loop_
_entity_poly.entity_id
_entity_poly.type
_entity_poly.pdbx_seq_one_letter_code
_entity_poly.pdbx_strand_id
1 'polypeptide(L)'
;MADSAHGAMALLAQPAVNEQLAGGDGGEGSEMEADGGLTDAQAEVLERCLHALRKAQNDSHTLAALLLITRLCPASQLDKPTLRRIFEAVGLNLPARLLVTAVKGSDNSGLPPQELLSLGTALLAALSTDPDMACHPQLLTTIPLLLGILANGPVTRQEQQETQDQSQDGEAGRGAESKVHPQERSSTESDAADVAGSTGDQIEADSEGKTSSESSPSSKLDEAVASDCYQVLTAVCALSRGPDQLLSRGAVPALCQAVEQNQTFSHQRGLALLGRLLSGKTKDKVWSTNPEELLTLLVRLSKDFCQATGQTKLDMCAQLVQFLPPAGVSVQSEELKGAVVRVWGALRPMLQAKLTPRQIGPILVLSACLLDLHGWEPVGPPKFCCLLVNRACVEVRMGLEEPPGNELSPELQHTLTGCYRIMEAAIEQACCMGLSQTPEAPPSSIPSISLQQSRQVLGVLEEAFSALMYHLQQVEPSRYGDPFIFATFRSLCSWLAEETSCLKEEVTGLLPFLIGYSRSHLQGESPEEGLSAWMAEVSVREERAAWTGREALRYLLPALCHLSAEEGPRKVLLTLDTPALLVDFLSRCWTAPKGRSGVASARDPSMETACSALLNFTVTEPERVRKDQSFRTLEALLSEALPVLVHKPRLLVLAANFCTLGLMIGRLKVAPSGGGSVEGGQRRLFSAALRFLRSALDSGSGPGPVEVSPAWEESWDEAAELWRLCLQALGGCVRAQPWIAGLVREEGWLKHTLAMLSRCSALPDQHTQQALEEALCAMADQCPGCKKEIGDAMRTNKGALMCMKNLKKSAGVK
;
A
#
# COMPACT_ATOMS: atom_id res chain seq x y z
N MET A 1 -55.05 0.47 -13.10
CA MET A 1 -54.51 -0.89 -12.85
C MET A 1 -53.00 -0.86 -12.66
N ALA A 2 -52.26 0.00 -13.37
CA ALA A 2 -50.81 0.13 -13.26
C ALA A 2 -50.29 0.58 -11.88
N ASP A 3 -50.90 1.58 -11.23
CA ASP A 3 -50.48 2.00 -9.87
C ASP A 3 -50.63 0.89 -8.82
N SER A 4 -51.73 0.13 -8.89
CA SER A 4 -51.95 -1.03 -8.02
C SER A 4 -50.98 -2.17 -8.33
N ALA A 5 -50.43 -2.21 -9.54
CA ALA A 5 -49.45 -3.20 -9.95
C ALA A 5 -48.05 -2.83 -9.49
N HIS A 6 -47.69 -1.56 -9.64
CA HIS A 6 -46.44 -1.03 -9.14
C HIS A 6 -46.31 -1.19 -7.62
N GLY A 7 -47.34 -0.84 -6.85
CA GLY A 7 -47.35 -1.01 -5.39
C GLY A 7 -47.25 -2.48 -4.95
N ALA A 8 -47.88 -3.40 -5.68
CA ALA A 8 -47.83 -4.83 -5.37
C ALA A 8 -46.47 -5.48 -5.70
N MET A 9 -45.79 -4.98 -6.74
CA MET A 9 -44.44 -5.43 -7.11
C MET A 9 -43.36 -4.83 -6.21
N ALA A 10 -43.53 -3.58 -5.76
CA ALA A 10 -42.66 -2.97 -4.75
C ALA A 10 -42.68 -3.76 -3.43
N LEU A 11 -43.84 -4.31 -3.05
CA LEU A 11 -43.98 -5.19 -1.87
C LEU A 11 -43.21 -6.51 -2.01
N LEU A 12 -43.04 -7.05 -3.22
CA LEU A 12 -42.20 -8.24 -3.47
C LEU A 12 -40.70 -7.91 -3.43
N ALA A 13 -40.31 -6.66 -3.68
CA ALA A 13 -38.91 -6.23 -3.74
C ALA A 13 -38.31 -5.86 -2.37
N GLN A 14 -39.14 -5.69 -1.32
CA GLN A 14 -38.69 -5.35 0.02
C GLN A 14 -38.09 -6.57 0.74
N PRO A 15 -36.87 -6.48 1.30
CA PRO A 15 -36.34 -7.51 2.20
C PRO A 15 -37.14 -7.53 3.51
N ALA A 16 -37.34 -8.70 4.10
CA ALA A 16 -37.91 -8.82 5.44
C ALA A 16 -36.96 -8.16 6.46
N VAL A 17 -37.28 -6.95 6.89
CA VAL A 17 -36.51 -6.22 7.92
C VAL A 17 -37.08 -6.61 9.28
N ASN A 18 -36.33 -7.42 10.04
CA ASN A 18 -36.49 -7.53 11.49
C ASN A 18 -35.59 -6.48 12.15
N GLU A 19 -36.15 -5.34 12.53
CA GLU A 19 -35.49 -4.38 13.42
C GLU A 19 -35.62 -4.88 14.87
N GLN A 20 -34.55 -5.47 15.40
CA GLN A 20 -34.40 -5.66 16.84
C GLN A 20 -33.68 -4.44 17.43
N LEU A 21 -34.47 -3.52 17.98
CA LEU A 21 -34.02 -2.54 18.95
C LEU A 21 -33.92 -3.22 20.32
N ALA A 22 -32.72 -3.25 20.87
CA ALA A 22 -32.45 -3.71 22.23
C ALA A 22 -32.98 -2.70 23.27
N GLY A 23 -33.76 -3.21 24.23
CA GLY A 23 -34.18 -2.52 25.45
C GLY A 23 -35.10 -3.44 26.25
N GLY A 24 -34.57 -4.03 27.33
CA GLY A 24 -35.17 -5.20 27.99
C GLY A 24 -36.34 -4.95 28.93
N ASP A 25 -37.01 -6.05 29.31
CA ASP A 25 -37.25 -6.45 30.70
C ASP A 25 -37.69 -7.93 30.71
N GLY A 26 -37.31 -8.68 31.74
CA GLY A 26 -37.63 -10.09 31.88
C GLY A 26 -39.09 -10.30 32.27
N GLY A 27 -39.82 -11.07 31.47
CA GLY A 27 -41.17 -11.52 31.79
C GLY A 27 -41.48 -12.83 31.09
N GLU A 28 -41.51 -13.92 31.86
CA GLU A 28 -41.99 -15.23 31.42
C GLU A 28 -43.46 -15.11 30.98
N GLY A 29 -43.70 -15.29 29.68
CA GLY A 29 -45.03 -15.34 29.08
C GLY A 29 -44.98 -16.25 27.86
N SER A 30 -45.74 -17.34 27.90
CA SER A 30 -45.88 -18.36 26.87
C SER A 30 -46.11 -17.77 25.48
N GLU A 31 -45.14 -17.93 24.57
CA GLU A 31 -45.30 -17.64 23.15
C GLU A 31 -46.15 -18.74 22.49
N MET A 32 -47.37 -18.37 22.07
CA MET A 32 -48.06 -19.07 21.00
C MET A 32 -47.34 -18.74 19.69
N GLU A 33 -46.73 -19.73 19.07
CA GLU A 33 -46.25 -19.65 17.68
C GLU A 33 -47.43 -19.30 16.78
N ALA A 34 -47.42 -18.09 16.22
CA ALA A 34 -48.34 -17.68 15.17
C ALA A 34 -47.90 -18.35 13.85
N ASP A 35 -48.66 -19.36 13.45
CA ASP A 35 -48.61 -20.05 12.17
C ASP A 35 -48.70 -19.04 11.00
N GLY A 36 -47.57 -18.80 10.33
CA GLY A 36 -47.39 -17.81 9.26
C GLY A 36 -47.27 -18.43 7.86
N GLY A 37 -47.77 -19.65 7.65
CA GLY A 37 -47.75 -20.33 6.35
C GLY A 37 -48.92 -19.93 5.43
N LEU A 38 -48.74 -20.12 4.11
CA LEU A 38 -49.84 -20.03 3.13
C LEU A 38 -50.94 -21.03 3.48
N THR A 39 -52.21 -20.61 3.44
CA THR A 39 -53.34 -21.55 3.56
C THR A 39 -53.39 -22.52 2.37
N ASP A 40 -53.93 -23.73 2.56
CA ASP A 40 -54.05 -24.73 1.48
C ASP A 40 -54.74 -24.18 0.22
N ALA A 41 -55.75 -23.31 0.40
CA ALA A 41 -56.43 -22.63 -0.71
C ALA A 41 -55.54 -21.63 -1.44
N GLN A 42 -54.69 -20.88 -0.72
CA GLN A 42 -53.71 -19.98 -1.33
C GLN A 42 -52.61 -20.76 -2.07
N ALA A 43 -52.16 -21.89 -1.53
CA ALA A 43 -51.17 -22.76 -2.18
C ALA A 43 -51.71 -23.36 -3.50
N GLU A 44 -52.97 -23.81 -3.51
CA GLU A 44 -53.61 -24.32 -4.73
C GLU A 44 -53.77 -23.24 -5.81
N VAL A 45 -54.16 -22.02 -5.41
CA VAL A 45 -54.26 -20.89 -6.33
C VAL A 45 -52.88 -20.46 -6.84
N LEU A 46 -51.85 -20.48 -5.98
CA LEU A 46 -50.48 -20.18 -6.36
C LEU A 46 -49.95 -21.16 -7.42
N GLU A 47 -50.20 -22.46 -7.28
CA GLU A 47 -49.82 -23.45 -8.30
C GLU A 47 -50.54 -23.22 -9.64
N ARG A 48 -51.82 -22.84 -9.60
CA ARG A 48 -52.57 -22.46 -10.81
C ARG A 48 -52.00 -21.20 -11.46
N CYS A 49 -51.64 -20.20 -10.67
CA CYS A 49 -51.00 -18.97 -11.15
C CYS A 49 -49.61 -19.24 -11.74
N LEU A 50 -48.79 -20.09 -11.11
CA LEU A 50 -47.49 -20.52 -11.63
C LEU A 50 -47.63 -21.28 -12.96
N HIS A 51 -48.65 -22.14 -13.07
CA HIS A 51 -48.96 -22.83 -14.33
C HIS A 51 -49.37 -21.84 -15.44
N ALA A 52 -50.18 -20.83 -15.11
CA ALA A 52 -50.56 -19.77 -16.04
C ALA A 52 -49.35 -18.91 -16.45
N LEU A 53 -48.46 -18.58 -15.52
CA LEU A 53 -47.23 -17.83 -15.76
C LEU A 53 -46.31 -18.55 -16.75
N ARG A 54 -46.08 -19.86 -16.54
CA ARG A 54 -45.25 -20.68 -17.44
C ARG A 54 -45.83 -20.86 -18.84
N LYS A 55 -47.15 -20.69 -19.02
CA LYS A 55 -47.86 -20.82 -20.29
C LYS A 55 -48.25 -19.49 -20.94
N ALA A 56 -47.89 -18.36 -20.33
CA ALA A 56 -48.23 -17.05 -20.85
C ALA A 56 -47.59 -16.82 -22.23
N GLN A 57 -48.41 -16.40 -23.20
CA GLN A 57 -47.96 -16.16 -24.59
C GLN A 57 -47.60 -14.70 -24.87
N ASN A 58 -48.00 -13.78 -23.98
CA ASN A 58 -47.74 -12.34 -24.12
C ASN A 58 -47.47 -11.71 -22.75
N ASP A 59 -46.81 -10.55 -22.76
CA ASP A 59 -46.37 -9.85 -21.56
C ASP A 59 -47.55 -9.42 -20.66
N SER A 60 -48.71 -9.13 -21.26
CA SER A 60 -49.94 -8.81 -20.55
C SER A 60 -50.48 -9.97 -19.70
N HIS A 61 -50.45 -11.21 -20.22
CA HIS A 61 -50.86 -12.39 -19.46
C HIS A 61 -49.88 -12.69 -18.32
N THR A 62 -48.58 -12.49 -18.55
CA THR A 62 -47.55 -12.66 -17.52
C THR A 62 -47.76 -11.66 -16.38
N LEU A 63 -48.01 -10.39 -16.70
CA LEU A 63 -48.29 -9.35 -15.70
C LEU A 63 -49.59 -9.59 -14.94
N ALA A 64 -50.67 -10.02 -15.63
CA ALA A 64 -51.93 -10.33 -14.97
C ALA A 64 -51.80 -11.50 -13.97
N ALA A 65 -51.05 -12.55 -14.33
CA ALA A 65 -50.78 -13.68 -13.44
C ALA A 65 -49.91 -13.27 -12.24
N LEU A 66 -48.86 -12.47 -12.46
CA LEU A 66 -48.03 -11.87 -11.41
C LEU A 66 -48.86 -11.04 -10.42
N LEU A 67 -49.75 -10.19 -10.94
CA LEU A 67 -50.60 -9.36 -10.10
C LEU A 67 -51.54 -10.17 -9.22
N LEU A 68 -52.09 -11.25 -9.77
CA LEU A 68 -52.93 -12.17 -9.03
C LEU A 68 -52.15 -12.84 -7.89
N ILE A 69 -50.90 -13.24 -8.13
CA ILE A 69 -49.99 -13.79 -7.10
C ILE A 69 -49.76 -12.75 -6.00
N THR A 70 -49.34 -11.53 -6.35
CA THR A 70 -49.04 -10.48 -5.37
C THR A 70 -50.24 -10.05 -4.51
N ARG A 71 -51.47 -10.20 -5.02
CA ARG A 71 -52.70 -9.87 -4.28
C ARG A 71 -53.16 -10.97 -3.35
N LEU A 72 -52.93 -12.23 -3.72
CA LEU A 72 -53.44 -13.40 -2.99
C LEU A 72 -52.41 -13.97 -2.01
N CYS A 73 -51.12 -13.71 -2.25
CA CYS A 73 -49.99 -14.16 -1.45
C CYS A 73 -49.08 -12.96 -1.15
N PRO A 74 -49.22 -12.32 0.02
CA PRO A 74 -48.31 -11.26 0.47
C PRO A 74 -46.85 -11.74 0.50
N ALA A 75 -45.91 -10.86 0.17
CA ALA A 75 -44.48 -11.19 0.16
C ALA A 75 -43.96 -11.72 1.51
N SER A 76 -44.54 -11.28 2.62
CA SER A 76 -44.21 -11.72 3.98
C SER A 76 -44.63 -13.16 4.32
N GLN A 77 -45.48 -13.78 3.50
CA GLN A 77 -46.01 -15.14 3.70
C GLN A 77 -45.40 -16.16 2.72
N LEU A 78 -44.51 -15.72 1.82
CA LEU A 78 -43.86 -16.56 0.82
C LEU A 78 -42.47 -17.00 1.31
N ASP A 79 -42.23 -18.31 1.32
CA ASP A 79 -40.90 -18.86 1.60
C ASP A 79 -39.95 -18.69 0.40
N LYS A 80 -38.64 -18.67 0.68
CA LYS A 80 -37.59 -18.49 -0.34
C LYS A 80 -37.69 -19.47 -1.53
N PRO A 81 -37.98 -20.77 -1.34
CA PRO A 81 -38.20 -21.71 -2.46
C PRO A 81 -39.35 -21.31 -3.38
N THR A 82 -40.45 -20.83 -2.81
CA THR A 82 -41.63 -20.43 -3.58
C THR A 82 -41.38 -19.14 -4.35
N LEU A 83 -40.70 -18.15 -3.74
CA LEU A 83 -40.25 -16.94 -4.45
C LEU A 83 -39.34 -17.27 -5.64
N ARG A 84 -38.39 -18.19 -5.47
CA ARG A 84 -37.55 -18.68 -6.58
C ARG A 84 -38.37 -19.27 -7.73
N ARG A 85 -39.36 -20.12 -7.42
CA ARG A 85 -40.25 -20.70 -8.44
C ARG A 85 -41.05 -19.64 -9.20
N ILE A 86 -41.48 -18.58 -8.51
CA ILE A 86 -42.15 -17.43 -9.14
C ILE A 86 -41.16 -16.70 -10.05
N PHE A 87 -39.97 -16.37 -9.56
CA PHE A 87 -38.93 -15.67 -10.33
C PHE A 87 -38.49 -16.45 -11.58
N GLU A 88 -38.29 -17.75 -11.48
CA GLU A 88 -38.03 -18.63 -12.63
C GLU A 88 -39.17 -18.61 -13.66
N ALA A 89 -40.44 -18.56 -13.19
CA ALA A 89 -41.60 -18.54 -14.06
C ALA A 89 -41.80 -17.20 -14.77
N VAL A 90 -41.42 -16.08 -14.14
CA VAL A 90 -41.44 -14.73 -14.74
C VAL A 90 -40.33 -14.58 -15.78
N GLY A 91 -39.12 -14.99 -15.41
CA GLY A 91 -37.92 -14.87 -16.24
C GLY A 91 -37.43 -13.41 -16.44
N LEU A 92 -36.20 -13.26 -16.92
CA LEU A 92 -35.54 -11.96 -17.08
C LEU A 92 -35.82 -11.27 -18.42
N ASN A 93 -36.48 -11.96 -19.34
CA ASN A 93 -36.80 -11.43 -20.67
C ASN A 93 -37.87 -10.32 -20.63
N LEU A 94 -38.89 -10.47 -19.78
CA LEU A 94 -39.97 -9.49 -19.66
C LEU A 94 -39.44 -8.14 -19.12
N PRO A 95 -38.72 -8.09 -17.98
CA PRO A 95 -38.19 -6.81 -17.47
C PRO A 95 -37.22 -6.13 -18.45
N ALA A 96 -36.34 -6.91 -19.10
CA ALA A 96 -35.42 -6.37 -20.11
C ALA A 96 -36.16 -5.73 -21.30
N ARG A 97 -37.23 -6.36 -21.80
CA ARG A 97 -38.07 -5.78 -22.87
C ARG A 97 -38.79 -4.51 -22.41
N LEU A 98 -39.33 -4.49 -21.19
CA LEU A 98 -40.01 -3.32 -20.63
C LEU A 98 -39.07 -2.11 -20.59
N LEU A 99 -37.84 -2.30 -20.08
CA LEU A 99 -36.84 -1.24 -20.02
C LEU A 99 -36.42 -0.74 -21.41
N VAL A 100 -36.14 -1.67 -22.35
CA VAL A 100 -35.75 -1.28 -23.71
C VAL A 100 -36.88 -0.52 -24.41
N THR A 101 -38.13 -0.92 -24.18
CA THR A 101 -39.31 -0.25 -24.77
C THR A 101 -39.53 1.13 -24.16
N ALA A 102 -39.38 1.25 -22.84
CA ALA A 102 -39.44 2.53 -22.13
C ALA A 102 -38.39 3.52 -22.64
N VAL A 103 -37.14 3.07 -22.81
CA VAL A 103 -36.03 3.92 -23.27
C VAL A 103 -36.12 4.27 -24.76
N LYS A 104 -36.65 3.37 -25.61
CA LYS A 104 -36.76 3.62 -27.06
C LYS A 104 -37.95 4.49 -27.46
N GLY A 105 -38.93 4.70 -26.58
CA GLY A 105 -40.11 5.54 -26.87
C GLY A 105 -40.91 5.02 -28.06
N SER A 106 -41.43 3.80 -27.97
CA SER A 106 -42.29 3.23 -29.01
C SER A 106 -43.73 3.72 -28.86
N ASP A 107 -44.25 4.45 -29.85
CA ASP A 107 -45.65 4.95 -29.92
C ASP A 107 -46.73 3.84 -29.86
N ASN A 108 -46.33 2.57 -29.95
CA ASN A 108 -47.22 1.39 -29.95
C ASN A 108 -47.40 0.71 -28.58
N SER A 109 -46.86 1.24 -27.47
CA SER A 109 -47.11 0.66 -26.14
C SER A 109 -48.38 1.24 -25.51
N GLY A 110 -49.28 0.38 -25.04
CA GLY A 110 -50.52 0.80 -24.35
C GLY A 110 -50.33 1.43 -22.96
N LEU A 111 -49.09 1.69 -22.54
CA LEU A 111 -48.72 2.30 -21.25
C LEU A 111 -47.69 3.42 -21.47
N PRO A 112 -47.67 4.46 -20.61
CA PRO A 112 -46.65 5.50 -20.63
C PRO A 112 -45.24 4.94 -20.42
N PRO A 113 -44.20 5.49 -21.07
CA PRO A 113 -42.81 5.07 -20.90
C PRO A 113 -42.34 5.03 -19.44
N GLN A 114 -42.84 5.95 -18.60
CA GLN A 114 -42.48 6.06 -17.19
C GLN A 114 -43.05 4.90 -16.34
N GLU A 115 -44.27 4.43 -16.66
CA GLU A 115 -44.86 3.25 -16.02
C GLU A 115 -44.15 1.96 -16.44
N LEU A 116 -43.75 1.86 -17.72
CA LEU A 116 -42.95 0.73 -18.21
C LEU A 116 -41.58 0.66 -17.57
N LEU A 117 -40.94 1.83 -17.40
CA LEU A 117 -39.66 1.97 -16.72
C LEU A 117 -39.77 1.49 -15.27
N SER A 118 -40.74 2.04 -14.54
CA SER A 118 -41.00 1.73 -13.15
C SER A 118 -41.34 0.25 -12.90
N LEU A 119 -42.19 -0.34 -13.74
CA LEU A 119 -42.50 -1.77 -13.66
C LEU A 119 -41.28 -2.64 -14.00
N GLY A 120 -40.50 -2.25 -15.00
CA GLY A 120 -39.29 -2.95 -15.42
C GLY A 120 -38.21 -2.96 -14.34
N THR A 121 -37.96 -1.82 -13.69
CA THR A 121 -36.98 -1.70 -12.61
C THR A 121 -37.42 -2.45 -11.37
N ALA A 122 -38.70 -2.36 -10.98
CA ALA A 122 -39.24 -3.07 -9.81
C ALA A 122 -39.15 -4.60 -9.98
N LEU A 123 -39.46 -5.11 -11.18
CA LEU A 123 -39.31 -6.53 -11.49
C LEU A 123 -37.84 -6.98 -11.42
N LEU A 124 -36.90 -6.21 -11.96
CA LEU A 124 -35.48 -6.53 -11.86
C LEU A 124 -34.98 -6.46 -10.42
N ALA A 125 -35.43 -5.47 -9.63
CA ALA A 125 -35.08 -5.33 -8.23
C ALA A 125 -35.53 -6.54 -7.42
N ALA A 126 -36.78 -6.98 -7.61
CA ALA A 126 -37.29 -8.20 -7.00
C ALA A 126 -36.49 -9.44 -7.43
N LEU A 127 -36.25 -9.63 -8.73
CA LEU A 127 -35.47 -10.77 -9.24
C LEU A 127 -34.02 -10.77 -8.73
N SER A 128 -33.42 -9.59 -8.53
CA SER A 128 -32.03 -9.46 -8.04
C SER A 128 -31.84 -9.87 -6.57
N THR A 129 -32.93 -10.03 -5.81
CA THR A 129 -32.86 -10.53 -4.43
C THR A 129 -32.37 -11.98 -4.36
N ASP A 130 -32.51 -12.76 -5.44
CA ASP A 130 -31.96 -14.11 -5.56
C ASP A 130 -30.57 -14.07 -6.23
N PRO A 131 -29.49 -14.53 -5.56
CA PRO A 131 -28.13 -14.47 -6.09
C PRO A 131 -27.96 -15.16 -7.46
N ASP A 132 -28.69 -16.26 -7.68
CA ASP A 132 -28.66 -17.03 -8.93
C ASP A 132 -29.21 -16.21 -10.10
N MET A 133 -30.25 -15.40 -9.85
CA MET A 133 -30.83 -14.49 -10.83
C MET A 133 -29.98 -13.23 -11.02
N ALA A 134 -29.39 -12.69 -9.94
CA ALA A 134 -28.50 -11.53 -9.99
C ALA A 134 -27.23 -11.79 -10.82
N CYS A 135 -26.72 -13.03 -10.83
CA CYS A 135 -25.57 -13.41 -11.64
C CYS A 135 -25.94 -13.82 -13.08
N HIS A 136 -27.24 -13.92 -13.40
CA HIS A 136 -27.70 -14.44 -14.68
C HIS A 136 -27.35 -13.50 -15.85
N PRO A 137 -26.84 -14.02 -17.00
CA PRO A 137 -26.38 -13.18 -18.11
C PRO A 137 -27.40 -12.15 -18.61
N GLN A 138 -28.69 -12.52 -18.64
CA GLN A 138 -29.76 -11.61 -19.09
C GLN A 138 -29.93 -10.39 -18.14
N LEU A 139 -29.83 -10.59 -16.82
CA LEU A 139 -29.85 -9.46 -15.89
C LEU A 139 -28.60 -8.60 -16.10
N LEU A 140 -27.44 -9.22 -16.26
CA LEU A 140 -26.20 -8.47 -16.48
C LEU A 140 -26.23 -7.64 -17.79
N THR A 141 -27.03 -8.01 -18.79
CA THR A 141 -27.21 -7.19 -20.01
C THR A 141 -28.03 -5.92 -19.80
N THR A 142 -28.83 -5.83 -18.73
CA THR A 142 -29.62 -4.62 -18.43
C THR A 142 -28.84 -3.59 -17.60
N ILE A 143 -27.72 -3.98 -16.97
CA ILE A 143 -26.88 -3.08 -16.16
C ILE A 143 -26.52 -1.76 -16.86
N PRO A 144 -26.04 -1.75 -18.13
CA PRO A 144 -25.72 -0.48 -18.80
C PRO A 144 -26.93 0.45 -18.96
N LEU A 145 -28.15 -0.11 -19.13
CA LEU A 145 -29.38 0.67 -19.20
C LEU A 145 -29.71 1.29 -17.84
N LEU A 146 -29.62 0.50 -16.77
CA LEU A 146 -29.86 0.99 -15.39
C LEU A 146 -28.87 2.10 -15.01
N LEU A 147 -27.59 1.92 -15.35
CA LEU A 147 -26.56 2.94 -15.16
C LEU A 147 -26.85 4.21 -15.98
N GLY A 148 -27.31 4.07 -17.23
CA GLY A 148 -27.70 5.20 -18.07
C GLY A 148 -28.90 5.99 -17.52
N ILE A 149 -29.89 5.29 -16.95
CA ILE A 149 -31.05 5.90 -16.29
C ILE A 149 -30.62 6.68 -15.05
N LEU A 150 -29.73 6.11 -14.23
CA LEU A 150 -29.20 6.78 -13.03
C LEU A 150 -28.32 7.98 -13.37
N ALA A 151 -27.55 7.91 -14.46
CA ALA A 151 -26.62 8.97 -14.86
C ALA A 151 -27.30 10.15 -15.53
N ASN A 152 -28.30 9.92 -16.39
CA ASN A 152 -28.90 10.96 -17.25
C ASN A 152 -30.39 11.24 -16.96
N GLY A 153 -31.03 10.50 -16.05
CA GLY A 153 -32.48 10.52 -15.87
C GLY A 153 -33.22 9.74 -16.98
N PRO A 154 -34.57 9.71 -16.96
CA PRO A 154 -35.35 9.06 -18.00
C PRO A 154 -35.20 9.85 -19.31
N VAL A 155 -34.60 9.23 -20.33
CA VAL A 155 -34.39 9.84 -21.65
C VAL A 155 -35.74 10.18 -22.28
N THR A 156 -36.17 11.44 -22.17
CA THR A 156 -37.38 11.95 -22.84
C THR A 156 -36.92 12.77 -24.04
N ARG A 157 -37.19 12.28 -25.25
CA ARG A 157 -36.62 12.78 -26.52
C ARG A 157 -37.12 14.17 -26.96
N GLN A 158 -37.73 14.96 -26.08
CA GLN A 158 -38.31 16.26 -26.44
C GLN A 158 -37.26 17.35 -26.75
N GLU A 159 -36.00 17.19 -26.33
CA GLU A 159 -34.96 18.20 -26.58
C GLU A 159 -34.24 18.09 -27.94
N GLN A 160 -34.42 17.01 -28.71
CA GLN A 160 -33.76 16.87 -30.03
C GLN A 160 -34.57 17.43 -31.20
N GLN A 161 -35.82 17.84 -31.00
CA GLN A 161 -36.71 18.25 -32.10
C GLN A 161 -36.78 19.77 -32.31
N GLU A 162 -36.37 20.59 -31.33
CA GLU A 162 -36.31 22.05 -31.52
C GLU A 162 -35.07 22.52 -32.31
N THR A 163 -34.06 21.66 -32.49
CA THR A 163 -32.84 22.04 -33.24
C THR A 163 -32.89 21.71 -34.74
N GLN A 164 -33.93 21.02 -35.24
CA GLN A 164 -34.02 20.62 -36.65
C GLN A 164 -34.98 21.46 -37.52
N ASP A 165 -35.82 22.32 -36.93
CA ASP A 165 -36.76 23.17 -37.68
C ASP A 165 -36.22 24.57 -38.04
N GLN A 166 -34.93 24.86 -37.83
CA GLN A 166 -34.30 26.14 -38.22
C GLN A 166 -33.16 26.01 -39.26
N SER A 167 -33.19 25.01 -40.12
CA SER A 167 -32.15 24.90 -41.18
C SER A 167 -32.68 24.46 -42.54
N GLN A 168 -33.64 25.19 -43.08
CA GLN A 168 -33.82 25.33 -44.53
C GLN A 168 -34.21 26.76 -44.86
N ASP A 169 -33.21 27.61 -45.11
CA ASP A 169 -33.25 28.59 -46.21
C ASP A 169 -31.86 29.19 -46.48
N GLY A 170 -31.39 29.04 -47.72
CA GLY A 170 -30.49 30.00 -48.37
C GLY A 170 -28.98 29.72 -48.39
N GLU A 171 -28.54 28.90 -49.35
CA GLU A 171 -27.18 28.98 -49.90
C GLU A 171 -26.96 30.30 -50.66
N ALA A 172 -25.75 30.88 -50.51
CA ALA A 172 -24.81 31.25 -51.59
C ALA A 172 -24.13 32.62 -51.38
N GLY A 173 -22.79 32.62 -51.29
CA GLY A 173 -22.00 33.84 -51.50
C GLY A 173 -20.61 33.87 -50.87
N ARG A 174 -19.63 33.23 -51.52
CA ARG A 174 -18.17 33.33 -51.30
C ARG A 174 -17.67 34.78 -51.13
N GLY A 175 -16.80 35.07 -50.16
CA GLY A 175 -15.32 35.09 -50.29
C GLY A 175 -14.83 36.55 -50.18
N ALA A 176 -13.66 36.94 -49.67
CA ALA A 176 -12.45 36.28 -49.21
C ALA A 176 -11.62 37.30 -48.38
N GLU A 177 -10.72 36.79 -47.50
CA GLU A 177 -9.40 37.33 -47.07
C GLU A 177 -9.30 38.79 -46.52
N SER A 178 -8.57 39.12 -45.46
CA SER A 178 -7.17 38.80 -45.11
C SER A 178 -6.87 39.34 -43.69
N LYS A 179 -6.27 38.51 -42.82
CA LYS A 179 -4.90 38.61 -42.25
C LYS A 179 -4.57 39.66 -41.15
N VAL A 180 -4.16 39.07 -40.01
CA VAL A 180 -2.94 39.35 -39.19
C VAL A 180 -2.97 40.51 -38.17
N HIS A 181 -3.06 40.11 -36.89
CA HIS A 181 -2.34 40.48 -35.64
C HIS A 181 -1.30 41.63 -35.61
N PRO A 182 -0.79 42.08 -34.42
CA PRO A 182 -1.19 41.85 -33.00
C PRO A 182 -1.08 43.15 -32.13
N GLN A 183 -1.00 43.00 -30.78
CA GLN A 183 -0.27 43.83 -29.79
C GLN A 183 -1.16 44.47 -28.70
N GLU A 184 -1.23 43.84 -27.50
CA GLU A 184 -0.48 44.11 -26.24
C GLU A 184 -0.94 45.33 -25.41
N ARG A 185 -1.26 45.04 -24.13
CA ARG A 185 -0.89 45.74 -22.86
C ARG A 185 -1.26 47.24 -22.76
N SER A 186 -1.71 47.83 -21.64
CA SER A 186 -1.61 47.55 -20.21
C SER A 186 -2.41 48.62 -19.44
N SER A 187 -2.86 48.27 -18.23
CA SER A 187 -2.94 49.05 -16.97
C SER A 187 -3.20 50.58 -16.97
N THR A 188 -4.13 51.04 -16.11
CA THR A 188 -3.89 51.75 -14.82
C THR A 188 -5.20 52.43 -14.37
N GLU A 189 -5.64 52.19 -13.12
CA GLU A 189 -5.80 53.19 -12.03
C GLU A 189 -7.01 54.13 -12.20
N SER A 190 -7.73 54.64 -11.20
CA SER A 190 -7.94 54.43 -9.76
C SER A 190 -9.06 55.44 -9.37
N ASP A 191 -9.40 55.53 -8.08
CA ASP A 191 -10.20 56.58 -7.40
C ASP A 191 -11.74 56.42 -7.46
N ALA A 192 -12.55 56.75 -6.45
CA ALA A 192 -12.45 57.04 -5.01
C ALA A 192 -13.93 57.03 -4.51
N ALA A 193 -14.30 56.24 -3.49
CA ALA A 193 -14.46 56.61 -2.07
C ALA A 193 -15.38 57.81 -1.76
N ASP A 194 -16.55 57.54 -1.16
CA ASP A 194 -17.20 58.28 -0.04
C ASP A 194 -18.66 57.78 0.16
N VAL A 195 -19.38 57.98 1.27
CA VAL A 195 -19.24 57.58 2.69
C VAL A 195 -20.59 57.97 3.36
N ALA A 196 -21.08 57.09 4.26
CA ALA A 196 -21.95 57.33 5.44
C ALA A 196 -23.47 57.66 5.37
N GLY A 197 -24.19 57.01 6.31
CA GLY A 197 -25.34 57.55 7.08
C GLY A 197 -26.65 56.76 6.91
N SER A 198 -26.98 55.73 7.71
CA SER A 198 -27.53 55.71 9.09
C SER A 198 -29.06 55.88 9.20
N THR A 199 -29.68 54.96 9.99
CA THR A 199 -30.98 55.00 10.72
C THR A 199 -32.27 55.11 9.89
N GLY A 200 -33.38 54.40 10.15
CA GLY A 200 -33.80 53.49 11.21
C GLY A 200 -35.32 53.21 11.03
N ASP A 201 -35.80 52.25 11.83
CA ASP A 201 -37.19 51.92 12.17
C ASP A 201 -38.09 51.01 11.30
N GLN A 202 -38.79 50.20 12.09
CA GLN A 202 -39.63 49.04 11.84
C GLN A 202 -41.00 49.41 11.28
N ILE A 203 -41.68 48.46 10.63
CA ILE A 203 -43.05 47.99 10.93
C ILE A 203 -43.38 46.80 10.02
N GLU A 204 -43.97 45.78 10.63
CA GLU A 204 -44.44 44.52 10.05
C GLU A 204 -45.67 44.68 9.14
N ALA A 205 -45.82 43.68 8.25
CA ALA A 205 -47.06 42.97 7.86
C ALA A 205 -47.39 42.97 6.36
N ASP A 206 -47.37 41.74 5.84
CA ASP A 206 -48.18 41.15 4.76
C ASP A 206 -48.44 41.96 3.48
N SER A 207 -47.84 41.49 2.38
CA SER A 207 -48.64 41.10 1.20
C SER A 207 -47.80 40.32 0.18
N GLU A 208 -48.48 39.35 -0.42
CA GLU A 208 -48.11 38.50 -1.54
C GLU A 208 -47.50 39.28 -2.72
N GLY A 209 -46.47 38.72 -3.36
CA GLY A 209 -45.98 39.27 -4.64
C GLY A 209 -44.62 38.76 -5.09
N LYS A 210 -44.64 37.68 -5.88
CA LYS A 210 -43.72 37.32 -6.98
C LYS A 210 -42.38 38.07 -7.05
N THR A 211 -41.28 37.31 -7.02
CA THR A 211 -40.26 37.27 -8.10
C THR A 211 -39.12 36.33 -7.71
N SER A 212 -38.85 35.32 -8.54
CA SER A 212 -37.50 35.08 -9.09
C SER A 212 -37.50 33.84 -9.98
N SER A 213 -37.39 34.10 -11.28
CA SER A 213 -36.67 33.31 -12.29
C SER A 213 -36.71 31.79 -12.12
N GLU A 214 -37.70 31.17 -12.76
CA GLU A 214 -37.67 29.77 -13.17
C GLU A 214 -36.37 29.47 -13.91
N SER A 215 -35.49 28.71 -13.26
CA SER A 215 -34.59 27.81 -13.98
C SER A 215 -35.40 26.55 -14.29
N SER A 216 -35.35 26.11 -15.54
CA SER A 216 -36.08 24.96 -16.08
C SER A 216 -35.94 23.71 -15.17
N PRO A 217 -37.01 22.91 -14.98
CA PRO A 217 -36.93 21.74 -14.13
C PRO A 217 -36.19 20.63 -14.87
N SER A 218 -34.94 20.36 -14.50
CA SER A 218 -34.31 19.08 -14.86
C SER A 218 -35.21 17.98 -14.32
N SER A 219 -35.74 17.10 -15.18
CA SER A 219 -36.64 16.01 -14.79
C SER A 219 -35.93 15.03 -13.86
N LYS A 220 -36.02 15.24 -12.55
CA LYS A 220 -35.43 14.35 -11.54
C LYS A 220 -36.08 12.97 -11.65
N LEU A 221 -35.26 11.92 -11.61
CA LEU A 221 -35.70 10.54 -11.64
C LEU A 221 -36.60 10.25 -10.43
N ASP A 222 -37.68 9.51 -10.65
CA ASP A 222 -38.57 9.04 -9.59
C ASP A 222 -37.80 8.24 -8.51
N GLU A 223 -38.14 8.46 -7.23
CA GLU A 223 -37.43 7.85 -6.10
C GLU A 223 -37.56 6.32 -6.09
N ALA A 224 -38.72 5.76 -6.43
CA ALA A 224 -38.91 4.31 -6.46
C ALA A 224 -38.05 3.68 -7.55
N VAL A 225 -38.05 4.29 -8.75
CA VAL A 225 -37.22 3.84 -9.88
C VAL A 225 -35.73 3.91 -9.55
N ALA A 226 -35.28 5.01 -8.94
CA ALA A 226 -33.89 5.17 -8.50
C ALA A 226 -33.50 4.12 -7.45
N SER A 227 -34.39 3.89 -6.47
CA SER A 227 -34.19 2.90 -5.41
C SER A 227 -34.02 1.49 -5.99
N ASP A 228 -34.89 1.10 -6.92
CA ASP A 228 -34.87 -0.20 -7.59
C ASP A 228 -33.57 -0.39 -8.40
N CYS A 229 -33.15 0.63 -9.15
CA CYS A 229 -31.90 0.58 -9.90
C CYS A 229 -30.70 0.35 -8.97
N TYR A 230 -30.60 1.10 -7.87
CA TYR A 230 -29.52 0.91 -6.89
C TYR A 230 -29.58 -0.43 -6.18
N GLN A 231 -30.77 -0.99 -5.95
CA GLN A 231 -30.94 -2.33 -5.37
C GLN A 231 -30.35 -3.39 -6.29
N VAL A 232 -30.69 -3.37 -7.59
CA VAL A 232 -30.14 -4.32 -8.57
C VAL A 232 -28.61 -4.23 -8.62
N LEU A 233 -28.07 -3.02 -8.73
CA LEU A 233 -26.62 -2.83 -8.80
C LEU A 233 -25.91 -3.25 -7.51
N THR A 234 -26.51 -2.99 -6.35
CA THR A 234 -26.01 -3.42 -5.04
C THR A 234 -26.00 -4.94 -4.92
N ALA A 235 -27.07 -5.62 -5.36
CA ALA A 235 -27.16 -7.07 -5.35
C ALA A 235 -26.12 -7.71 -6.25
N VAL A 236 -25.93 -7.17 -7.47
CA VAL A 236 -24.86 -7.61 -8.38
C VAL A 236 -23.50 -7.39 -7.75
N CYS A 237 -23.25 -6.21 -7.16
CA CYS A 237 -21.96 -5.88 -6.54
C CYS A 237 -21.59 -6.81 -5.36
N ALA A 238 -22.58 -7.38 -4.66
CA ALA A 238 -22.37 -8.28 -3.53
C ALA A 238 -21.91 -9.69 -3.96
N LEU A 239 -21.97 -10.03 -5.25
CA LEU A 239 -21.53 -11.32 -5.78
C LEU A 239 -20.00 -11.36 -5.92
N SER A 240 -19.40 -12.56 -5.85
CA SER A 240 -17.95 -12.75 -5.95
C SER A 240 -17.31 -12.22 -7.25
N ARG A 241 -18.04 -12.31 -8.38
CA ARG A 241 -17.63 -11.73 -9.68
C ARG A 241 -18.33 -10.41 -10.01
N GLY A 242 -19.19 -9.94 -9.10
CA GLY A 242 -20.05 -8.78 -9.25
C GLY A 242 -19.32 -7.49 -9.60
N PRO A 243 -18.31 -7.09 -8.80
CA PRO A 243 -17.54 -5.87 -9.06
C PRO A 243 -16.97 -5.84 -10.47
N ASP A 244 -16.29 -6.90 -10.92
CA ASP A 244 -15.76 -6.97 -12.29
C ASP A 244 -16.84 -6.86 -13.38
N GLN A 245 -18.03 -7.42 -13.15
CA GLN A 245 -19.15 -7.32 -14.09
C GLN A 245 -19.68 -5.88 -14.16
N LEU A 246 -19.71 -5.16 -13.04
CA LEU A 246 -20.12 -3.74 -13.01
C LEU A 246 -19.06 -2.85 -13.67
N LEU A 247 -17.78 -3.08 -13.38
CA LEU A 247 -16.66 -2.31 -13.94
C LEU A 247 -16.58 -2.45 -15.46
N SER A 248 -16.70 -3.68 -15.98
CA SER A 248 -16.72 -3.94 -17.44
C SER A 248 -17.92 -3.34 -18.18
N ARG A 249 -18.91 -2.81 -17.45
CA ARG A 249 -20.14 -2.22 -17.99
C ARG A 249 -20.28 -0.73 -17.73
N GLY A 250 -19.19 -0.05 -17.36
CA GLY A 250 -19.17 1.41 -17.22
C GLY A 250 -19.82 1.93 -15.94
N ALA A 251 -19.85 1.13 -14.87
CA ALA A 251 -20.43 1.56 -13.59
C ALA A 251 -19.75 2.81 -13.01
N VAL A 252 -18.42 2.91 -13.14
CA VAL A 252 -17.66 4.03 -12.54
C VAL A 252 -18.00 5.37 -13.19
N PRO A 253 -17.86 5.57 -14.52
CA PRO A 253 -18.27 6.82 -15.16
C PRO A 253 -19.72 7.20 -14.89
N ALA A 254 -20.65 6.23 -14.97
CA ALA A 254 -22.07 6.50 -14.78
C ALA A 254 -22.41 6.93 -13.35
N LEU A 255 -21.79 6.31 -12.33
CA LEU A 255 -22.01 6.68 -10.93
C LEU A 255 -21.37 8.04 -10.60
N CYS A 256 -20.17 8.32 -11.13
CA CYS A 256 -19.55 9.65 -11.00
C CYS A 256 -20.46 10.73 -11.63
N GLN A 257 -20.94 10.50 -12.85
CA GLN A 257 -21.84 11.41 -13.55
C GLN A 257 -23.15 11.63 -12.78
N ALA A 258 -23.76 10.57 -12.21
CA ALA A 258 -24.97 10.67 -11.42
C ALA A 258 -24.78 11.58 -10.19
N VAL A 259 -23.64 11.46 -9.51
CA VAL A 259 -23.28 12.35 -8.39
C VAL A 259 -23.03 13.76 -8.89
N GLU A 260 -22.36 13.92 -10.03
CA GLU A 260 -22.09 15.22 -10.62
C GLU A 260 -23.37 16.01 -10.93
N GLN A 261 -24.38 15.32 -11.44
CA GLN A 261 -25.68 15.89 -11.78
C GLN A 261 -26.65 15.96 -10.59
N ASN A 262 -26.25 15.57 -9.37
CA ASN A 262 -27.12 15.47 -8.19
C ASN A 262 -28.40 14.67 -8.43
N GLN A 263 -28.27 13.53 -9.11
CA GLN A 263 -29.40 12.63 -9.39
C GLN A 263 -29.97 12.02 -8.11
N THR A 264 -31.21 11.54 -8.16
CA THR A 264 -31.94 10.97 -7.01
C THR A 264 -31.15 9.84 -6.34
N PHE A 265 -30.94 9.92 -5.02
CA PHE A 265 -30.12 9.01 -4.21
C PHE A 265 -28.63 8.84 -4.61
N SER A 266 -28.10 9.66 -5.53
CA SER A 266 -26.70 9.57 -5.99
C SER A 266 -25.68 9.70 -4.86
N HIS A 267 -25.88 10.61 -3.92
CA HIS A 267 -24.99 10.79 -2.76
C HIS A 267 -25.12 9.66 -1.74
N GLN A 268 -26.34 9.20 -1.43
CA GLN A 268 -26.57 8.19 -0.39
C GLN A 268 -26.25 6.77 -0.87
N ARG A 269 -26.75 6.39 -2.05
CA ARG A 269 -26.61 5.03 -2.60
C ARG A 269 -25.56 4.94 -3.69
N GLY A 270 -25.43 5.97 -4.53
CA GLY A 270 -24.42 6.01 -5.59
C GLY A 270 -23.00 6.03 -5.06
N LEU A 271 -22.67 6.93 -4.11
CA LEU A 271 -21.35 6.94 -3.47
C LEU A 271 -21.09 5.67 -2.66
N ALA A 272 -22.08 5.12 -1.97
CA ALA A 272 -21.91 3.86 -1.22
C ALA A 272 -21.62 2.67 -2.15
N LEU A 273 -22.25 2.61 -3.33
CA LEU A 273 -21.95 1.61 -4.35
C LEU A 273 -20.57 1.83 -4.97
N LEU A 274 -20.23 3.07 -5.31
CA LEU A 274 -18.92 3.40 -5.88
C LEU A 274 -17.78 3.12 -4.89
N GLY A 275 -17.98 3.42 -3.60
CA GLY A 275 -17.04 3.07 -2.52
C GLY A 275 -16.79 1.57 -2.41
N ARG A 276 -17.81 0.74 -2.60
CA ARG A 276 -17.66 -0.73 -2.67
C ARG A 276 -16.90 -1.21 -3.92
N LEU A 277 -16.99 -0.49 -5.03
CA LEU A 277 -16.19 -0.78 -6.24
C LEU A 277 -14.73 -0.33 -6.08
N LEU A 278 -14.49 0.68 -5.25
CA LEU A 278 -13.18 1.26 -4.93
C LEU A 278 -12.51 0.63 -3.69
N SER A 279 -13.04 -0.48 -3.17
CA SER A 279 -12.45 -1.19 -2.04
C SER A 279 -11.64 -2.42 -2.48
N GLY A 280 -10.62 -2.77 -1.70
CA GLY A 280 -9.79 -3.97 -1.92
C GLY A 280 -9.10 -4.01 -3.30
N LYS A 281 -9.04 -5.22 -3.88
CA LYS A 281 -8.23 -5.55 -5.08
C LYS A 281 -8.64 -4.82 -6.37
N THR A 282 -9.86 -4.28 -6.43
CA THR A 282 -10.35 -3.57 -7.63
C THR A 282 -9.88 -2.12 -7.68
N LYS A 283 -9.47 -1.53 -6.55
CA LYS A 283 -9.15 -0.11 -6.44
C LYS A 283 -8.13 0.36 -7.47
N ASP A 284 -7.00 -0.33 -7.60
CA ASP A 284 -5.94 0.01 -8.55
C ASP A 284 -6.42 -0.03 -9.99
N LYS A 285 -7.08 -1.12 -10.37
CA LYS A 285 -7.65 -1.32 -11.71
C LYS A 285 -8.69 -0.25 -12.05
N VAL A 286 -9.50 0.16 -11.09
CA VAL A 286 -10.52 1.19 -11.27
C VAL A 286 -9.89 2.55 -11.50
N TRP A 287 -8.92 2.92 -10.65
CA TRP A 287 -8.17 4.17 -10.77
C TRP A 287 -7.34 4.26 -12.04
N SER A 288 -6.73 3.16 -12.48
CA SER A 288 -5.96 3.13 -13.74
C SER A 288 -6.85 3.25 -14.97
N THR A 289 -8.13 2.88 -14.87
CA THR A 289 -9.07 2.86 -16.01
C THR A 289 -9.86 4.17 -16.12
N ASN A 290 -10.24 4.79 -14.99
CA ASN A 290 -11.11 5.99 -14.98
C ASN A 290 -10.53 7.11 -14.08
N PRO A 291 -9.27 7.57 -14.32
CA PRO A 291 -8.64 8.56 -13.46
C PRO A 291 -9.35 9.93 -13.50
N GLU A 292 -9.79 10.38 -14.66
CA GLU A 292 -10.39 11.72 -14.86
C GLU A 292 -11.73 11.86 -14.11
N GLU A 293 -12.61 10.86 -14.23
CA GLU A 293 -13.92 10.86 -13.58
C GLU A 293 -13.79 10.78 -12.05
N LEU A 294 -12.83 10.00 -11.56
CA LEU A 294 -12.57 9.88 -10.12
C LEU A 294 -11.89 11.12 -9.54
N LEU A 295 -10.97 11.75 -10.27
CA LEU A 295 -10.38 13.03 -9.87
C LEU A 295 -11.44 14.14 -9.82
N THR A 296 -12.31 14.21 -10.83
CA THR A 296 -13.40 15.20 -10.86
C THR A 296 -14.35 14.99 -9.67
N LEU A 297 -14.73 13.74 -9.39
CA LEU A 297 -15.52 13.39 -8.21
C LEU A 297 -14.80 13.77 -6.91
N LEU A 298 -13.51 13.43 -6.75
CA LEU A 298 -12.74 13.76 -5.55
C LEU A 298 -12.63 15.28 -5.33
N VAL A 299 -12.43 16.05 -6.40
CA VAL A 299 -12.44 17.51 -6.34
C VAL A 299 -13.79 18.02 -5.85
N ARG A 300 -14.91 17.45 -6.32
CA ARG A 300 -16.25 17.80 -5.82
C ARG A 300 -16.41 17.44 -4.35
N LEU A 301 -16.12 16.20 -3.96
CA LEU A 301 -16.24 15.73 -2.57
C LEU A 301 -15.37 16.56 -1.61
N SER A 302 -14.20 17.04 -2.06
CA SER A 302 -13.36 17.96 -1.27
C SER A 302 -14.03 19.32 -1.01
N LYS A 303 -14.82 19.84 -1.96
CA LYS A 303 -15.58 21.08 -1.79
C LYS A 303 -16.74 20.86 -0.83
N ASP A 304 -17.48 19.76 -1.02
CA ASP A 304 -18.61 19.38 -0.17
C ASP A 304 -18.13 19.20 1.29
N PHE A 305 -16.97 18.57 1.49
CA PHE A 305 -16.35 18.41 2.81
C PHE A 305 -16.00 19.75 3.48
N CYS A 306 -15.51 20.72 2.71
CA CYS A 306 -15.23 22.05 3.25
C CYS A 306 -16.49 22.79 3.71
N GLN A 307 -17.61 22.58 3.01
CA GLN A 307 -18.89 23.21 3.31
C GLN A 307 -19.67 22.50 4.42
N ALA A 308 -19.42 21.19 4.61
CA ALA A 308 -20.04 20.41 5.67
C ALA A 308 -19.66 20.89 7.08
N THR A 309 -20.56 20.68 8.03
CA THR A 309 -20.38 21.01 9.46
C THR A 309 -20.88 19.86 10.35
N GLY A 310 -20.49 19.88 11.63
CA GLY A 310 -20.98 18.92 12.62
C GLY A 310 -20.68 17.45 12.27
N GLN A 311 -21.65 16.57 12.50
CA GLN A 311 -21.52 15.13 12.31
C GLN A 311 -21.32 14.76 10.83
N THR A 312 -22.01 15.41 9.91
CA THR A 312 -21.87 15.16 8.46
C THR A 312 -20.42 15.33 8.01
N LYS A 313 -19.71 16.35 8.50
CA LYS A 313 -18.30 16.54 8.18
C LYS A 313 -17.42 15.39 8.69
N LEU A 314 -17.73 14.84 9.86
CA LEU A 314 -17.01 13.69 10.42
C LEU A 314 -17.27 12.43 9.61
N ASP A 315 -18.51 12.18 9.22
CA ASP A 315 -18.87 11.01 8.39
C ASP A 315 -18.17 11.06 7.02
N MET A 316 -18.06 12.26 6.45
CA MET A 316 -17.31 12.50 5.22
C MET A 316 -15.82 12.21 5.34
N CYS A 317 -15.22 12.20 6.54
CA CYS A 317 -13.81 11.82 6.69
C CYS A 317 -13.59 10.36 6.27
N ALA A 318 -14.45 9.45 6.75
CA ALA A 318 -14.40 8.04 6.38
C ALA A 318 -14.79 7.80 4.91
N GLN A 319 -15.73 8.59 4.39
CA GLN A 319 -16.13 8.52 2.98
C GLN A 319 -14.97 8.93 2.05
N LEU A 320 -14.30 10.05 2.33
CA LEU A 320 -13.21 10.57 1.49
C LEU A 320 -12.07 9.57 1.32
N VAL A 321 -11.69 8.84 2.38
CA VAL A 321 -10.63 7.82 2.34
C VAL A 321 -10.88 6.77 1.24
N GLN A 322 -12.13 6.38 1.01
CA GLN A 322 -12.50 5.39 -0.01
C GLN A 322 -12.21 5.89 -1.44
N PHE A 323 -12.31 7.20 -1.65
CA PHE A 323 -12.13 7.87 -2.94
C PHE A 323 -10.73 8.46 -3.13
N LEU A 324 -9.78 8.20 -2.23
CA LEU A 324 -8.40 8.59 -2.46
C LEU A 324 -7.71 7.60 -3.40
N PRO A 325 -6.86 8.06 -4.34
CA PRO A 325 -6.09 7.16 -5.20
C PRO A 325 -5.13 6.30 -4.38
N PRO A 326 -4.79 5.09 -4.87
CA PRO A 326 -3.77 4.27 -4.25
C PRO A 326 -2.38 4.94 -4.40
N ALA A 327 -1.49 4.61 -3.46
CA ALA A 327 -0.15 5.20 -3.41
C ALA A 327 0.61 4.95 -4.74
N GLY A 328 1.07 6.03 -5.38
CA GLY A 328 1.85 5.98 -6.63
C GLY A 328 1.07 6.19 -7.94
N VAL A 329 -0.27 6.32 -7.94
CA VAL A 329 -1.04 6.43 -9.19
C VAL A 329 -1.00 7.80 -9.87
N SER A 330 -0.67 8.91 -9.19
CA SER A 330 -0.28 10.16 -9.86
C SER A 330 0.16 11.19 -8.83
N VAL A 331 1.45 11.21 -8.51
CA VAL A 331 2.05 12.23 -7.61
C VAL A 331 2.10 13.63 -8.27
N GLN A 332 1.74 13.74 -9.56
CA GLN A 332 1.92 14.95 -10.38
C GLN A 332 0.61 15.64 -10.82
N SER A 333 -0.57 15.18 -10.41
CA SER A 333 -1.83 15.89 -10.72
C SER A 333 -1.99 17.14 -9.83
N GLU A 334 -2.06 18.31 -10.46
CA GLU A 334 -2.33 19.59 -9.78
C GLU A 334 -3.76 19.62 -9.20
N GLU A 335 -4.72 18.96 -9.84
CA GLU A 335 -6.09 18.82 -9.35
C GLU A 335 -6.13 18.02 -8.05
N LEU A 336 -5.41 16.90 -8.00
CA LEU A 336 -5.29 16.08 -6.80
C LEU A 336 -4.59 16.86 -5.68
N LYS A 337 -3.47 17.53 -5.99
CA LYS A 337 -2.76 18.39 -5.04
C LYS A 337 -3.68 19.48 -4.49
N GLY A 338 -4.46 20.13 -5.35
CA GLY A 338 -5.45 21.14 -4.97
C GLY A 338 -6.56 20.59 -4.07
N ALA A 339 -7.07 19.40 -4.35
CA ALA A 339 -8.05 18.72 -3.49
C ALA A 339 -7.46 18.38 -2.12
N VAL A 340 -6.25 17.81 -2.07
CA VAL A 340 -5.54 17.46 -0.83
C VAL A 340 -5.28 18.70 0.04
N VAL A 341 -4.76 19.78 -0.55
CA VAL A 341 -4.52 21.06 0.16
C VAL A 341 -5.83 21.62 0.72
N ARG A 342 -6.93 21.54 -0.03
CA ARG A 342 -8.25 21.99 0.42
C ARG A 342 -8.74 21.18 1.61
N VAL A 343 -8.63 19.85 1.57
CA VAL A 343 -9.02 18.97 2.68
C VAL A 343 -8.17 19.25 3.92
N TRP A 344 -6.86 19.43 3.79
CA TRP A 344 -5.99 19.85 4.91
C TRP A 344 -6.39 21.21 5.49
N GLY A 345 -6.82 22.16 4.64
CA GLY A 345 -7.41 23.42 5.08
C GLY A 345 -8.58 23.24 6.04
N ALA A 346 -9.45 22.26 5.78
CA ALA A 346 -10.59 21.95 6.64
C ALA A 346 -10.25 21.04 7.85
N LEU A 347 -9.25 20.16 7.73
CA LEU A 347 -8.84 19.26 8.83
C LEU A 347 -8.05 19.99 9.93
N ARG A 348 -7.25 21.00 9.57
CA ARG A 348 -6.46 21.80 10.54
C ARG A 348 -7.28 22.32 11.73
N PRO A 349 -8.38 23.07 11.53
CA PRO A 349 -9.21 23.54 12.63
C PRO A 349 -9.91 22.38 13.37
N MET A 350 -10.22 21.26 12.70
CA MET A 350 -10.82 20.09 13.36
C MET A 350 -9.86 19.44 14.36
N LEU A 351 -8.59 19.24 13.98
CA LEU A 351 -7.55 18.66 14.84
C LEU A 351 -7.16 19.57 16.02
N GLN A 352 -7.34 20.88 15.84
CA GLN A 352 -7.14 21.88 16.90
C GLN A 352 -8.34 22.01 17.84
N ALA A 353 -9.52 21.52 17.44
CA ALA A 353 -10.71 21.53 18.27
C ALA A 353 -10.67 20.45 19.38
N LYS A 354 -11.60 20.55 20.32
CA LYS A 354 -11.82 19.52 21.35
C LYS A 354 -12.65 18.40 20.74
N LEU A 355 -12.02 17.26 20.48
CA LEU A 355 -12.64 16.06 19.90
C LEU A 355 -12.84 14.99 20.97
N THR A 356 -13.88 14.18 20.82
CA THR A 356 -14.04 12.95 21.60
C THR A 356 -13.22 11.80 20.97
N PRO A 357 -12.92 10.72 21.71
CA PRO A 357 -12.23 9.54 21.16
C PRO A 357 -12.93 8.92 19.94
N ARG A 358 -14.27 8.96 19.91
CA ARG A 358 -15.03 8.48 18.74
C ARG A 358 -14.90 9.36 17.50
N GLN A 359 -14.63 10.65 17.68
CA GLN A 359 -14.54 11.63 16.60
C GLN A 359 -13.14 11.72 16.01
N ILE A 360 -12.10 11.49 16.81
CA ILE A 360 -10.71 11.67 16.37
C ILE A 360 -10.26 10.59 15.38
N GLY A 361 -10.79 9.37 15.50
CA GLY A 361 -10.40 8.24 14.66
C GLY A 361 -10.51 8.48 13.15
N PRO A 362 -11.71 8.81 12.62
CA PRO A 362 -11.88 9.09 11.19
C PRO A 362 -11.00 10.24 10.67
N ILE A 363 -10.71 11.23 11.52
CA ILE A 363 -9.84 12.38 11.19
C ILE A 363 -8.39 11.94 11.04
N LEU A 364 -7.89 11.12 11.95
CA LEU A 364 -6.51 10.61 11.93
C LEU A 364 -6.30 9.64 10.77
N VAL A 365 -7.27 8.76 10.48
CA VAL A 365 -7.20 7.88 9.30
C VAL A 365 -7.12 8.69 8.02
N LEU A 366 -8.00 9.69 7.84
CA LEU A 366 -7.95 10.54 6.66
C LEU A 366 -6.61 11.30 6.57
N SER A 367 -6.11 11.79 7.69
CA SER A 367 -4.79 12.45 7.77
C SER A 367 -3.65 11.52 7.33
N ALA A 368 -3.66 10.26 7.76
CA ALA A 368 -2.68 9.25 7.35
C ALA A 368 -2.71 9.02 5.83
N CYS A 369 -3.91 8.84 5.25
CA CYS A 369 -4.04 8.63 3.81
C CYS A 369 -3.60 9.85 2.99
N LEU A 370 -3.85 11.08 3.47
CA LEU A 370 -3.40 12.29 2.79
C LEU A 370 -1.88 12.49 2.86
N LEU A 371 -1.25 12.09 3.97
CA LEU A 371 0.22 12.06 4.09
C LEU A 371 0.84 11.13 3.06
N ASP A 372 0.25 9.97 2.80
CA ASP A 372 0.75 9.03 1.79
C ASP A 372 0.70 9.57 0.34
N LEU A 373 -0.20 10.52 0.07
CA LEU A 373 -0.33 11.09 -1.27
C LEU A 373 0.66 12.21 -1.55
N HIS A 374 0.87 13.13 -0.60
CA HIS A 374 1.62 14.37 -0.83
C HIS A 374 2.62 14.72 0.28
N GLY A 375 2.88 13.78 1.21
CA GLY A 375 3.81 13.98 2.32
C GLY A 375 3.42 15.12 3.25
N TRP A 376 4.42 15.72 3.89
CA TRP A 376 4.25 16.72 4.94
C TRP A 376 3.99 18.15 4.44
N GLU A 377 4.27 18.45 3.17
CA GLU A 377 4.13 19.81 2.61
C GLU A 377 2.72 20.40 2.76
N PRO A 378 1.63 19.73 2.34
CA PRO A 378 0.27 20.31 2.41
C PRO A 378 -0.32 20.34 3.83
N VAL A 379 0.30 19.66 4.80
CA VAL A 379 -0.18 19.55 6.19
C VAL A 379 -0.17 20.91 6.88
N GLY A 380 0.85 21.72 6.61
CA GLY A 380 0.97 23.10 7.08
C GLY A 380 2.19 23.36 7.96
N PRO A 381 2.13 24.33 8.89
CA PRO A 381 3.31 24.78 9.63
C PRO A 381 3.86 23.69 10.56
N PRO A 382 5.17 23.68 10.88
CA PRO A 382 5.80 22.63 11.70
C PRO A 382 5.11 22.40 13.06
N LYS A 383 4.62 23.47 13.70
CA LYS A 383 3.83 23.37 14.94
C LYS A 383 2.59 22.49 14.80
N PHE A 384 1.91 22.58 13.66
CA PHE A 384 0.74 21.77 13.37
C PHE A 384 1.13 20.32 13.04
N CYS A 385 2.22 20.10 12.29
CA CYS A 385 2.75 18.75 12.07
C CYS A 385 3.08 18.05 13.40
N CYS A 386 3.71 18.76 14.35
CA CYS A 386 3.96 18.23 15.69
C CYS A 386 2.66 17.87 16.43
N LEU A 387 1.61 18.69 16.30
CA LEU A 387 0.30 18.41 16.89
C LEU A 387 -0.30 17.14 16.30
N LEU A 388 -0.22 16.94 14.99
CA LEU A 388 -0.74 15.74 14.32
C LEU A 388 -0.05 14.47 14.85
N VAL A 389 1.28 14.48 14.92
CA VAL A 389 2.07 13.36 15.49
C VAL A 389 1.67 13.12 16.94
N ASN A 390 1.59 14.16 17.76
CA ASN A 390 1.19 14.04 19.16
C ASN A 390 -0.22 13.45 19.31
N ARG A 391 -1.19 13.86 18.48
CA ARG A 391 -2.55 13.29 18.49
C ARG A 391 -2.55 11.80 18.15
N ALA A 392 -1.78 11.39 17.15
CA ALA A 392 -1.63 9.97 16.79
C ALA A 392 -0.98 9.17 17.94
N CYS A 393 0.10 9.68 18.55
CA CYS A 393 0.75 9.06 19.70
C CYS A 393 -0.19 8.88 20.89
N VAL A 394 -0.97 9.90 21.24
CA VAL A 394 -1.94 9.83 22.34
C VAL A 394 -3.00 8.77 22.08
N GLU A 395 -3.52 8.68 20.86
CA GLU A 395 -4.53 7.67 20.51
C GLU A 395 -3.96 6.25 20.59
N VAL A 396 -2.72 6.06 20.14
CA VAL A 396 -1.99 4.78 20.27
C VAL A 396 -1.86 4.35 21.72
N ARG A 397 -1.45 5.26 22.60
CA ARG A 397 -1.32 4.97 24.02
C ARG A 397 -2.66 4.62 24.65
N MET A 398 -3.66 5.48 24.42
CA MET A 398 -5.01 5.27 24.98
C MET A 398 -5.65 3.98 24.47
N GLY A 399 -5.40 3.60 23.22
CA GLY A 399 -5.97 2.38 22.63
C GLY A 399 -5.24 1.10 23.03
N LEU A 400 -3.95 1.13 23.36
CA LEU A 400 -3.15 -0.07 23.66
C LEU A 400 -2.84 -0.28 25.14
N GLU A 401 -2.92 0.75 25.98
CA GLU A 401 -2.69 0.67 27.43
C GLU A 401 -3.93 0.17 28.21
N GLU A 402 -4.97 -0.31 27.53
CA GLU A 402 -6.12 -0.96 28.18
C GLU A 402 -5.72 -2.27 28.87
N PRO A 403 -6.36 -2.64 29.99
CA PRO A 403 -6.01 -3.84 30.75
C PRO A 403 -6.20 -5.12 29.91
N PRO A 404 -5.36 -6.16 30.15
CA PRO A 404 -5.42 -7.42 29.42
C PRO A 404 -6.80 -8.06 29.49
N GLY A 405 -7.31 -8.52 28.34
CA GLY A 405 -8.60 -9.20 28.20
C GLY A 405 -9.67 -8.41 27.43
N ASN A 406 -9.45 -7.13 27.14
CA ASN A 406 -10.29 -6.38 26.21
C ASN A 406 -9.87 -6.66 24.75
N GLU A 407 -10.81 -7.12 23.93
CA GLU A 407 -10.63 -7.19 22.49
C GLU A 407 -10.81 -5.80 21.87
N LEU A 408 -9.81 -5.36 21.09
CA LEU A 408 -9.86 -4.08 20.38
C LEU A 408 -10.92 -4.15 19.28
N SER A 409 -11.84 -3.19 19.25
CA SER A 409 -12.85 -3.12 18.19
C SER A 409 -12.19 -2.90 16.81
N PRO A 410 -12.78 -3.39 15.71
CA PRO A 410 -12.25 -3.17 14.37
C PRO A 410 -12.05 -1.69 14.01
N GLU A 411 -12.93 -0.80 14.50
CA GLU A 411 -12.84 0.63 14.28
C GLU A 411 -11.62 1.25 14.99
N LEU A 412 -11.34 0.78 16.21
CA LEU A 412 -10.16 1.20 16.96
C LEU A 412 -8.88 0.66 16.30
N GLN A 413 -8.84 -0.62 15.90
CA GLN A 413 -7.70 -1.19 15.16
C GLN A 413 -7.39 -0.40 13.88
N HIS A 414 -8.42 -0.04 13.12
CA HIS A 414 -8.29 0.79 11.92
C HIS A 414 -7.76 2.20 12.24
N THR A 415 -8.25 2.82 13.31
CA THR A 415 -7.76 4.11 13.80
C THR A 415 -6.28 4.03 14.19
N LEU A 416 -5.91 3.03 14.98
CA LEU A 416 -4.54 2.80 15.44
C LEU A 416 -3.59 2.53 14.26
N THR A 417 -4.04 1.80 13.25
CA THR A 417 -3.26 1.57 12.02
C THR A 417 -3.00 2.89 11.27
N GLY A 418 -4.00 3.78 11.19
CA GLY A 418 -3.81 5.14 10.67
C GLY A 418 -2.80 5.94 11.51
N CYS A 419 -2.85 5.82 12.84
CA CYS A 419 -1.89 6.47 13.73
C CYS A 419 -0.46 5.95 13.53
N TYR A 420 -0.29 4.63 13.39
CA TYR A 420 1.01 4.02 13.07
C TYR A 420 1.61 4.62 11.81
N ARG A 421 0.80 4.82 10.76
CA ARG A 421 1.28 5.43 9.53
C ARG A 421 1.71 6.89 9.71
N ILE A 422 1.00 7.69 10.51
CA ILE A 422 1.42 9.06 10.85
C ILE A 422 2.76 9.06 11.60
N MET A 423 2.95 8.15 12.54
CA MET A 423 4.21 8.02 13.29
C MET A 423 5.36 7.61 12.38
N GLU A 424 5.15 6.61 11.50
CA GLU A 424 6.12 6.18 10.49
C GLU A 424 6.52 7.32 9.56
N ALA A 425 5.56 8.08 9.05
CA ALA A 425 5.83 9.23 8.19
C ALA A 425 6.67 10.30 8.89
N ALA A 426 6.53 10.44 10.22
CA ALA A 426 7.31 11.40 10.99
C ALA A 426 8.77 10.95 11.15
N ILE A 427 8.98 9.65 11.36
CA ILE A 427 10.31 9.02 11.43
C ILE A 427 11.00 9.14 10.05
N GLU A 428 10.30 8.76 8.97
CA GLU A 428 10.78 8.88 7.59
C GLU A 428 11.28 10.29 7.27
N GLN A 429 10.49 11.31 7.64
CA GLN A 429 10.83 12.72 7.42
C GLN A 429 12.06 13.15 8.23
N ALA A 430 12.19 12.68 9.47
CA ALA A 430 13.35 13.00 10.32
C ALA A 430 14.66 12.45 9.71
N CYS A 431 14.62 11.26 9.10
CA CYS A 431 15.78 10.64 8.47
C CYS A 431 16.13 11.28 7.11
N CYS A 432 15.13 11.67 6.30
CA CYS A 432 15.37 12.27 4.99
C CYS A 432 16.06 13.65 5.04
N MET A 433 15.83 14.43 6.11
CA MET A 433 16.46 15.75 6.27
C MET A 433 18.00 15.72 6.38
N GLY A 434 18.60 14.56 6.66
CA GLY A 434 20.05 14.37 6.71
C GLY A 434 20.73 14.18 5.35
N LEU A 435 19.99 13.76 4.31
CA LEU A 435 20.54 13.34 3.02
C LEU A 435 20.46 14.43 1.93
N SER A 436 19.57 15.41 2.07
CA SER A 436 19.31 16.45 1.08
C SER A 436 20.25 17.67 1.14
N GLN A 437 21.44 17.55 1.74
CA GLN A 437 22.50 18.57 1.64
C GLN A 437 23.30 18.42 0.34
N THR A 438 22.62 18.34 -0.81
CA THR A 438 23.25 18.66 -2.10
C THR A 438 23.21 20.18 -2.28
N PRO A 439 24.34 20.85 -2.55
CA PRO A 439 24.43 22.33 -2.55
C PRO A 439 23.61 23.07 -3.62
N GLU A 440 22.83 22.37 -4.46
CA GLU A 440 22.12 22.96 -5.62
C GLU A 440 20.59 22.81 -5.61
N ALA A 441 19.97 22.15 -4.62
CA ALA A 441 18.51 22.08 -4.55
C ALA A 441 17.92 23.38 -3.94
N PRO A 442 16.85 23.96 -4.51
CA PRO A 442 16.19 25.11 -3.91
C PRO A 442 15.72 24.74 -2.49
N PRO A 443 15.89 25.64 -1.50
CA PRO A 443 15.51 25.35 -0.13
C PRO A 443 14.03 24.95 -0.10
N SER A 444 13.73 23.76 0.44
CA SER A 444 12.34 23.36 0.70
C SER A 444 11.66 24.50 1.47
N SER A 445 10.52 24.97 0.98
CA SER A 445 9.75 26.13 1.48
C SER A 445 9.15 25.94 2.88
N ILE A 446 9.47 24.84 3.57
CA ILE A 446 8.98 24.51 4.91
C ILE A 446 10.05 24.90 5.94
N PRO A 447 9.72 25.76 6.93
CA PRO A 447 10.63 26.06 8.03
C PRO A 447 11.02 24.76 8.75
N SER A 448 12.31 24.53 8.98
CA SER A 448 12.76 23.38 9.78
C SER A 448 12.17 23.43 11.20
N ILE A 449 11.74 22.27 11.72
CA ILE A 449 11.30 22.11 13.10
C ILE A 449 12.38 22.59 14.07
N SER A 450 12.00 23.26 15.17
CA SER A 450 12.98 23.66 16.19
C SER A 450 13.48 22.45 16.97
N LEU A 451 14.70 22.53 17.52
CA LEU A 451 15.26 21.46 18.35
C LEU A 451 14.42 21.16 19.60
N GLN A 452 13.71 22.15 20.14
CA GLN A 452 12.77 21.93 21.24
C GLN A 452 11.55 21.13 20.78
N GLN A 453 11.04 21.43 19.59
CA GLN A 453 9.90 20.71 19.02
C GLN A 453 10.26 19.28 18.63
N SER A 454 11.46 19.05 18.09
CA SER A 454 11.91 17.69 17.77
C SER A 454 12.04 16.83 19.02
N ARG A 455 12.59 17.37 20.12
CA ARG A 455 12.66 16.67 21.41
C ARG A 455 11.27 16.34 21.97
N GLN A 456 10.32 17.25 21.84
CA GLN A 456 8.95 17.01 22.28
C GLN A 456 8.29 15.89 21.45
N VAL A 457 8.47 15.91 20.13
CA VAL A 457 7.96 14.87 19.23
C VAL A 457 8.59 13.51 19.55
N LEU A 458 9.90 13.47 19.81
CA LEU A 458 10.60 12.26 20.22
C LEU A 458 10.00 11.69 21.51
N GLY A 459 9.78 12.53 22.53
CA GLY A 459 9.21 12.08 23.80
C GLY A 459 7.80 11.46 23.66
N VAL A 460 6.92 12.04 22.84
CA VAL A 460 5.58 11.45 22.62
C VAL A 460 5.62 10.18 21.76
N LEU A 461 6.60 10.07 20.85
CA LEU A 461 6.84 8.84 20.09
C LEU A 461 7.36 7.73 21.01
N GLU A 462 8.30 8.03 21.91
CA GLU A 462 8.80 7.07 22.91
C GLU A 462 7.67 6.49 23.74
N GLU A 463 6.77 7.33 24.26
CA GLU A 463 5.61 6.87 25.03
C GLU A 463 4.67 5.99 24.20
N ALA A 464 4.41 6.35 22.94
CA ALA A 464 3.57 5.54 22.04
C ALA A 464 4.21 4.19 21.70
N PHE A 465 5.50 4.15 21.36
CA PHE A 465 6.20 2.90 21.09
C PHE A 465 6.34 2.03 22.34
N SER A 466 6.44 2.62 23.53
CA SER A 466 6.35 1.87 24.78
C SER A 466 5.01 1.13 24.90
N ALA A 467 3.88 1.78 24.55
CA ALA A 467 2.57 1.13 24.51
C ALA A 467 2.49 0.01 23.46
N LEU A 468 3.11 0.18 22.28
CA LEU A 468 3.22 -0.90 21.28
C LEU A 468 3.98 -2.10 21.84
N MET A 469 5.13 -1.86 22.49
CA MET A 469 5.93 -2.94 23.08
C MET A 469 5.16 -3.66 24.19
N TYR A 470 4.47 -2.92 25.06
CA TYR A 470 3.61 -3.49 26.09
C TYR A 470 2.50 -4.36 25.51
N HIS A 471 1.84 -3.92 24.43
CA HIS A 471 0.83 -4.71 23.74
C HIS A 471 1.41 -5.99 23.14
N LEU A 472 2.52 -5.88 22.39
CA LEU A 472 3.17 -7.01 21.72
C LEU A 472 3.70 -8.06 22.71
N GLN A 473 4.15 -7.66 23.90
CA GLN A 473 4.56 -8.59 24.97
C GLN A 473 3.43 -9.53 25.42
N GLN A 474 2.18 -9.13 25.25
CA GLN A 474 1.00 -9.90 25.67
C GLN A 474 0.44 -10.81 24.56
N VAL A 475 0.98 -10.71 23.34
CA VAL A 475 0.46 -11.44 22.18
C VAL A 475 0.89 -12.90 22.21
N GLU A 476 -0.09 -13.79 22.26
CA GLU A 476 0.13 -15.23 22.15
C GLU A 476 0.44 -15.68 20.72
N PRO A 477 1.20 -16.77 20.51
CA PRO A 477 1.51 -17.31 19.18
C PRO A 477 0.29 -17.63 18.31
N SER A 478 -0.87 -17.93 18.91
CA SER A 478 -2.14 -18.17 18.21
C SER A 478 -2.63 -16.95 17.41
N ARG A 479 -2.22 -15.74 17.81
CA ARG A 479 -2.59 -14.46 17.18
C ARG A 479 -1.57 -13.94 16.17
N TYR A 480 -0.52 -14.71 15.85
CA TYR A 480 0.54 -14.23 14.95
C TYR A 480 0.07 -13.95 13.51
N GLY A 481 -1.03 -14.59 13.08
CA GLY A 481 -1.68 -14.36 11.78
C GLY A 481 -2.67 -13.18 11.76
N ASP A 482 -2.83 -12.44 12.85
CA ASP A 482 -3.70 -11.27 12.92
C ASP A 482 -3.06 -10.07 12.17
N PRO A 483 -3.72 -9.48 11.14
CA PRO A 483 -3.23 -8.31 10.41
C PRO A 483 -2.92 -7.10 11.29
N PHE A 484 -3.67 -6.91 12.38
CA PHE A 484 -3.42 -5.81 13.30
C PHE A 484 -2.08 -5.99 14.02
N ILE A 485 -1.79 -7.20 14.49
CA ILE A 485 -0.51 -7.53 15.14
C ILE A 485 0.66 -7.32 14.18
N PHE A 486 0.50 -7.70 12.90
CA PHE A 486 1.50 -7.43 11.88
C PHE A 486 1.74 -5.93 11.68
N ALA A 487 0.67 -5.12 11.59
CA ALA A 487 0.78 -3.67 11.46
C ALA A 487 1.49 -3.04 12.68
N THR A 488 1.17 -3.48 13.89
CA THR A 488 1.84 -3.06 15.13
C THR A 488 3.32 -3.44 15.13
N PHE A 489 3.65 -4.69 14.76
CA PHE A 489 5.02 -5.19 14.65
C PHE A 489 5.82 -4.39 13.60
N ARG A 490 5.24 -4.13 12.43
CA ARG A 490 5.86 -3.35 11.35
C ARG A 490 6.17 -1.93 11.79
N SER A 491 5.21 -1.27 12.44
CA SER A 491 5.38 0.09 12.94
C SER A 491 6.51 0.16 13.96
N LEU A 492 6.54 -0.77 14.93
CA LEU A 492 7.64 -0.86 15.89
C LEU A 492 8.99 -1.10 15.21
N CYS A 493 9.06 -1.99 14.21
CA CYS A 493 10.31 -2.25 13.49
C CYS A 493 10.83 -1.00 12.76
N SER A 494 9.94 -0.14 12.24
CA SER A 494 10.36 1.12 11.62
C SER A 494 11.02 2.08 12.61
N TRP A 495 10.56 2.10 13.86
CA TRP A 495 11.20 2.87 14.93
C TRP A 495 12.54 2.28 15.33
N LEU A 496 12.59 0.96 15.58
CA LEU A 496 13.82 0.28 16.00
C LEU A 496 14.93 0.28 14.94
N ALA A 497 14.56 0.50 13.67
CA ALA A 497 15.53 0.67 12.59
C ALA A 497 16.33 1.97 12.73
N GLU A 498 15.71 3.03 13.25
CA GLU A 498 16.27 4.39 13.25
C GLU A 498 16.67 4.86 14.66
N GLU A 499 15.93 4.44 15.69
CA GLU A 499 16.14 4.84 17.09
C GLU A 499 16.47 3.63 17.97
N THR A 500 17.73 3.54 18.38
CA THR A 500 18.25 2.42 19.18
C THR A 500 18.79 2.86 20.54
N SER A 501 18.68 4.15 20.87
CA SER A 501 19.20 4.74 22.11
C SER A 501 18.15 4.80 23.23
N CYS A 502 16.87 4.93 22.87
CA CYS A 502 15.75 4.98 23.81
C CYS A 502 15.18 3.58 24.13
N LEU A 503 14.55 3.44 25.31
CA LEU A 503 13.82 2.24 25.74
C LEU A 503 14.64 0.92 25.66
N LYS A 504 15.95 0.99 25.94
CA LYS A 504 16.86 -0.15 25.73
C LYS A 504 16.46 -1.41 26.51
N GLU A 505 15.98 -1.23 27.75
CA GLU A 505 15.60 -2.36 28.61
C GLU A 505 14.31 -3.01 28.08
N GLU A 506 13.33 -2.21 27.70
CA GLU A 506 12.05 -2.63 27.14
C GLU A 506 12.24 -3.35 25.81
N VAL A 507 13.08 -2.79 24.91
CA VAL A 507 13.43 -3.41 23.62
C VAL A 507 14.13 -4.74 23.85
N THR A 508 15.09 -4.80 24.78
CA THR A 508 15.79 -6.04 25.12
C THR A 508 14.82 -7.09 25.68
N GLY A 509 13.88 -6.67 26.52
CA GLY A 509 12.82 -7.53 27.08
C GLY A 509 11.84 -8.05 26.03
N LEU A 510 11.62 -7.31 24.94
CA LEU A 510 10.73 -7.69 23.85
C LEU A 510 11.38 -8.64 22.81
N LEU A 511 12.70 -8.78 22.79
CA LEU A 511 13.41 -9.64 21.83
C LEU A 511 12.85 -11.06 21.69
N PRO A 512 12.45 -11.77 22.78
CA PRO A 512 11.82 -13.09 22.65
C PRO A 512 10.58 -13.09 21.75
N PHE A 513 9.74 -12.07 21.88
CA PHE A 513 8.57 -11.89 21.00
C PHE A 513 9.00 -11.58 19.56
N LEU A 514 9.88 -10.60 19.33
CA LEU A 514 10.27 -10.18 17.98
C LEU A 514 10.90 -11.33 17.17
N ILE A 515 11.80 -12.09 17.81
CA ILE A 515 12.46 -13.24 17.20
C ILE A 515 11.47 -14.40 17.04
N GLY A 516 10.61 -14.66 18.04
CA GLY A 516 9.57 -15.69 17.96
C GLY A 516 8.58 -15.46 16.83
N TYR A 517 8.07 -14.23 16.71
CA TYR A 517 7.17 -13.80 15.65
C TYR A 517 7.81 -13.96 14.26
N SER A 518 9.02 -13.42 14.08
CA SER A 518 9.75 -13.52 12.81
C SER A 518 10.07 -14.97 12.43
N ARG A 519 10.41 -15.80 13.43
CA ARG A 519 10.69 -17.24 13.23
C ARG A 519 9.44 -17.99 12.80
N SER A 520 8.30 -17.76 13.45
CA SER A 520 7.02 -18.41 13.11
C SER A 520 6.64 -18.12 11.66
N HIS A 521 6.71 -16.85 11.25
CA HIS A 521 6.42 -16.41 9.88
C HIS A 521 7.42 -16.94 8.85
N LEU A 522 8.70 -17.08 9.22
CA LEU A 522 9.70 -17.66 8.32
C LEU A 522 9.50 -19.18 8.15
N GLN A 523 9.22 -19.89 9.25
CA GLN A 523 9.13 -21.35 9.31
C GLN A 523 7.75 -21.92 8.92
N GLY A 524 6.69 -21.13 8.97
CA GLY A 524 5.33 -21.53 8.67
C GLY A 524 5.19 -22.21 7.30
N GLU A 525 4.95 -23.52 7.32
CA GLU A 525 4.22 -24.22 6.28
C GLU A 525 2.73 -23.94 6.53
N SER A 526 2.07 -23.23 5.60
CA SER A 526 0.73 -22.64 5.74
C SER A 526 -0.30 -23.50 6.49
N PRO A 527 -1.17 -22.86 7.30
CA PRO A 527 -2.41 -22.35 6.73
C PRO A 527 -2.69 -20.90 7.17
N GLU A 528 -1.90 -19.92 6.70
CA GLU A 528 -2.21 -18.50 6.90
C GLU A 528 -2.93 -17.92 5.69
N GLU A 529 -4.12 -18.44 5.35
CA GLU A 529 -4.97 -17.82 4.33
C GLU A 529 -5.36 -16.40 4.76
N GLY A 530 -5.49 -16.10 6.06
CA GLY A 530 -5.92 -14.78 6.57
C GLY A 530 -4.95 -13.63 6.27
N LEU A 531 -3.74 -13.65 6.83
CA LEU A 531 -2.76 -12.56 6.67
C LEU A 531 -2.25 -12.47 5.23
N SER A 532 -1.97 -13.61 4.59
CA SER A 532 -1.52 -13.63 3.20
C SER A 532 -2.61 -13.19 2.21
N ALA A 533 -3.88 -13.54 2.43
CA ALA A 533 -4.98 -13.01 1.62
C ALA A 533 -5.24 -11.54 1.91
N TRP A 534 -5.18 -11.10 3.17
CA TRP A 534 -5.33 -9.69 3.55
C TRP A 534 -4.22 -8.82 2.95
N MET A 535 -2.96 -9.25 2.98
CA MET A 535 -1.91 -8.51 2.27
C MET A 535 -1.98 -8.70 0.77
N ALA A 536 -2.48 -9.81 0.22
CA ALA A 536 -2.79 -9.88 -1.21
C ALA A 536 -3.96 -8.94 -1.59
N GLU A 537 -4.80 -8.52 -0.63
CA GLU A 537 -5.80 -7.46 -0.79
C GLU A 537 -5.23 -6.06 -0.67
N VAL A 538 -4.17 -5.87 0.12
CA VAL A 538 -3.56 -4.56 0.44
C VAL A 538 -2.25 -4.28 -0.34
N SER A 539 -1.60 -5.30 -0.90
CA SER A 539 -0.29 -5.18 -1.55
C SER A 539 -0.43 -4.54 -2.93
N VAL A 540 0.12 -3.33 -3.00
CA VAL A 540 0.21 -2.48 -4.17
C VAL A 540 1.44 -2.88 -5.00
N ARG A 541 1.23 -2.99 -6.33
CA ARG A 541 2.23 -3.07 -7.43
C ARG A 541 2.64 -4.48 -7.91
N GLU A 542 2.44 -4.74 -9.21
CA GLU A 542 2.92 -5.94 -9.93
C GLU A 542 4.45 -6.13 -9.90
N GLU A 543 5.23 -5.10 -9.54
CA GLU A 543 6.70 -5.17 -9.46
C GLU A 543 7.24 -5.64 -8.11
N ARG A 544 6.43 -5.66 -7.03
CA ARG A 544 6.79 -6.35 -5.80
C ARG A 544 6.01 -7.67 -5.78
N ALA A 545 6.74 -8.78 -5.76
CA ALA A 545 6.13 -10.09 -5.62
C ALA A 545 5.15 -10.09 -4.44
N ALA A 546 3.98 -10.72 -4.61
CA ALA A 546 2.95 -10.82 -3.58
C ALA A 546 3.59 -11.23 -2.23
N TRP A 547 3.35 -10.43 -1.19
CA TRP A 547 3.92 -10.64 0.15
C TRP A 547 3.51 -12.02 0.67
N THR A 548 4.48 -12.88 0.96
CA THR A 548 4.22 -14.32 1.19
C THR A 548 4.00 -14.71 2.66
N GLY A 549 3.77 -13.76 3.56
CA GLY A 549 3.80 -13.99 5.02
C GLY A 549 5.23 -14.05 5.59
N ARG A 550 6.19 -14.52 4.78
CA ARG A 550 7.58 -14.84 5.16
C ARG A 550 8.52 -13.66 5.34
N GLU A 551 7.98 -12.45 5.35
CA GLU A 551 8.73 -11.21 5.22
C GLU A 551 8.77 -10.41 6.53
N ALA A 552 8.15 -10.88 7.61
CA ALA A 552 8.22 -10.24 8.94
C ALA A 552 9.67 -9.98 9.37
N LEU A 553 10.55 -10.97 9.15
CA LEU A 553 11.97 -10.82 9.45
C LEU A 553 12.61 -9.66 8.67
N ARG A 554 12.17 -9.38 7.43
CA ARG A 554 12.73 -8.28 6.62
C ARG A 554 12.52 -6.92 7.27
N TYR A 555 11.38 -6.72 7.93
CA TYR A 555 11.11 -5.49 8.69
C TYR A 555 12.00 -5.37 9.93
N LEU A 556 12.31 -6.50 10.58
CA LEU A 556 13.13 -6.53 11.80
C LEU A 556 14.65 -6.44 11.53
N LEU A 557 15.11 -6.77 10.32
CA LEU A 557 16.53 -6.85 9.98
C LEU A 557 17.33 -5.56 10.23
N PRO A 558 16.86 -4.34 9.86
CA PRO A 558 17.56 -3.10 10.18
C PRO A 558 17.83 -2.95 11.68
N ALA A 559 16.81 -3.18 12.51
CA ALA A 559 16.95 -3.17 13.97
C ALA A 559 17.96 -4.21 14.46
N LEU A 560 17.93 -5.45 13.92
CA LEU A 560 18.88 -6.50 14.30
C LEU A 560 20.33 -6.13 13.93
N CYS A 561 20.54 -5.36 12.87
CA CYS A 561 21.88 -4.88 12.52
C CYS A 561 22.46 -4.00 13.64
N HIS A 562 21.64 -3.15 14.27
CA HIS A 562 22.08 -2.34 15.40
C HIS A 562 22.13 -3.12 16.72
N LEU A 563 21.08 -3.87 17.04
CA LEU A 563 20.96 -4.62 18.30
C LEU A 563 22.03 -5.72 18.44
N SER A 564 22.47 -6.34 17.33
CA SER A 564 23.56 -7.32 17.36
C SER A 564 24.93 -6.69 17.67
N ALA A 565 25.13 -5.39 17.42
CA ALA A 565 26.36 -4.69 17.76
C ALA A 565 26.45 -4.33 19.26
N GLU A 566 25.31 -4.11 19.92
CA GLU A 566 25.26 -3.76 21.35
C GLU A 566 25.38 -4.98 22.27
N GLU A 567 26.15 -4.88 23.36
CA GLU A 567 26.44 -6.04 24.23
C GLU A 567 25.20 -6.63 24.93
N GLY A 568 24.31 -5.78 25.46
CA GLY A 568 23.11 -6.21 26.18
C GLY A 568 22.14 -7.01 25.29
N PRO A 569 21.58 -6.39 24.23
CA PRO A 569 20.71 -7.08 23.28
C PRO A 569 21.38 -8.28 22.60
N ARG A 570 22.66 -8.19 22.22
CA ARG A 570 23.40 -9.31 21.60
C ARG A 570 23.37 -10.57 22.46
N LYS A 571 23.57 -10.46 23.78
CA LYS A 571 23.52 -11.62 24.69
C LYS A 571 22.17 -12.33 24.62
N VAL A 572 21.07 -11.59 24.58
CA VAL A 572 19.72 -12.14 24.45
C VAL A 572 19.49 -12.74 23.06
N LEU A 573 19.94 -12.07 21.99
CA LEU A 573 19.85 -12.63 20.64
C LEU A 573 20.57 -13.99 20.50
N LEU A 574 21.69 -14.18 21.21
CA LEU A 574 22.42 -15.45 21.24
C LEU A 574 21.68 -16.55 22.00
N THR A 575 20.93 -16.22 23.06
CA THR A 575 20.11 -17.22 23.77
C THR A 575 18.89 -17.63 22.97
N LEU A 576 18.38 -16.73 22.11
CA LEU A 576 17.26 -16.98 21.22
C LEU A 576 17.65 -17.69 19.92
N ASP A 577 18.93 -17.99 19.70
CA ASP A 577 19.46 -18.60 18.46
C ASP A 577 19.16 -17.77 17.19
N THR A 578 19.26 -16.45 17.32
CA THR A 578 19.09 -15.51 16.20
C THR A 578 20.08 -15.75 15.04
N PRO A 579 21.36 -16.11 15.26
CA PRO A 579 22.27 -16.44 14.14
C PRO A 579 21.72 -17.56 13.24
N ALA A 580 21.15 -18.62 13.81
CA ALA A 580 20.54 -19.70 13.03
C ALA A 580 19.34 -19.21 12.21
N LEU A 581 18.50 -18.33 12.78
CA LEU A 581 17.38 -17.71 12.06
C LEU A 581 17.85 -16.89 10.85
N LEU A 582 18.91 -16.09 11.01
CA LEU A 582 19.48 -15.28 9.92
C LEU A 582 20.11 -16.14 8.83
N VAL A 583 20.76 -17.24 9.21
CA VAL A 583 21.34 -18.19 8.24
C VAL A 583 20.25 -18.94 7.47
N ASP A 584 19.16 -19.36 8.13
CA ASP A 584 18.00 -19.96 7.47
C ASP A 584 17.38 -18.98 6.46
N PHE A 585 17.18 -17.71 6.88
CA PHE A 585 16.70 -16.65 6.00
C PHE A 585 17.58 -16.48 4.75
N LEU A 586 18.90 -16.31 4.92
CA LEU A 586 19.83 -16.18 3.79
C LEU A 586 19.81 -17.41 2.87
N SER A 587 19.74 -18.61 3.44
CA SER A 587 19.69 -19.86 2.68
C SER A 587 18.42 -19.96 1.83
N ARG A 588 17.27 -19.59 2.40
CA ARG A 588 15.97 -19.55 1.69
C ARG A 588 15.96 -18.50 0.60
N CYS A 589 16.42 -17.27 0.88
CA CYS A 589 16.51 -16.21 -0.11
C CYS A 589 17.43 -16.58 -1.28
N TRP A 590 18.55 -17.25 -1.01
CA TRP A 590 19.46 -17.73 -2.05
C TRP A 590 18.87 -18.85 -2.92
N THR A 591 18.12 -19.78 -2.30
CA THR A 591 17.55 -20.97 -2.97
C THR A 591 16.17 -20.74 -3.59
N ALA A 592 15.50 -19.63 -3.25
CA ALA A 592 14.15 -19.33 -3.71
C ALA A 592 14.04 -19.43 -5.25
N PRO A 593 13.03 -20.14 -5.78
CA PRO A 593 12.82 -20.25 -7.22
C PRO A 593 12.58 -18.84 -7.77
N LYS A 594 13.51 -18.38 -8.60
CA LYS A 594 13.37 -17.11 -9.35
C LYS A 594 12.01 -17.12 -10.02
N GLY A 595 11.15 -16.17 -9.66
CA GLY A 595 9.80 -16.05 -10.19
C GLY A 595 9.80 -16.14 -11.71
N ARG A 596 8.70 -16.66 -12.28
CA ARG A 596 8.48 -17.00 -13.70
C ARG A 596 8.63 -15.85 -14.73
N SER A 597 9.26 -14.74 -14.38
CA SER A 597 9.63 -13.69 -15.31
C SER A 597 11.15 -13.70 -15.45
N GLY A 598 11.68 -13.77 -16.67
CA GLY A 598 13.11 -13.79 -16.99
C GLY A 598 13.89 -12.53 -16.60
N VAL A 599 13.46 -11.82 -15.56
CA VAL A 599 14.11 -10.64 -14.99
C VAL A 599 15.36 -11.09 -14.25
N ALA A 600 16.47 -10.42 -14.54
CA ALA A 600 17.75 -10.62 -13.87
C ALA A 600 17.58 -10.56 -12.34
N SER A 601 18.37 -11.34 -11.61
CA SER A 601 18.40 -11.36 -10.13
C SER A 601 18.36 -9.94 -9.57
N ALA A 602 17.22 -9.52 -9.02
CA ALA A 602 17.07 -8.21 -8.43
C ALA A 602 17.92 -8.12 -7.15
N ARG A 603 18.45 -6.92 -6.86
CA ARG A 603 19.12 -6.62 -5.60
C ARG A 603 18.11 -6.79 -4.46
N ASP A 604 18.48 -7.54 -3.41
CA ASP A 604 17.68 -7.69 -2.20
C ASP A 604 18.46 -7.12 -1.01
N PRO A 605 18.20 -5.85 -0.61
CA PRO A 605 18.86 -5.21 0.52
C PRO A 605 18.69 -5.97 1.84
N SER A 606 17.61 -6.74 2.02
CA SER A 606 17.42 -7.53 3.24
C SER A 606 18.51 -8.60 3.40
N MET A 607 18.99 -9.20 2.30
CA MET A 607 20.11 -10.14 2.38
C MET A 607 21.40 -9.45 2.80
N GLU A 608 21.63 -8.21 2.34
CA GLU A 608 22.79 -7.39 2.70
C GLU A 608 22.75 -7.05 4.20
N THR A 609 21.62 -6.56 4.71
CA THR A 609 21.44 -6.25 6.15
C THR A 609 21.56 -7.48 7.05
N ALA A 610 21.04 -8.64 6.62
CA ALA A 610 21.23 -9.90 7.34
C ALA A 610 22.71 -10.30 7.44
N CYS A 611 23.50 -10.03 6.39
CA CYS A 611 24.93 -10.26 6.44
C CYS A 611 25.62 -9.32 7.43
N SER A 612 25.25 -8.05 7.48
CA SER A 612 25.77 -7.08 8.44
C SER A 612 25.49 -7.50 9.90
N ALA A 613 24.27 -7.97 10.19
CA ALA A 613 23.93 -8.50 11.51
C ALA A 613 24.77 -9.75 11.87
N LEU A 614 24.95 -10.68 10.91
CA LEU A 614 25.83 -11.85 11.09
C LEU A 614 27.30 -11.48 11.29
N LEU A 615 27.75 -10.40 10.65
CA LEU A 615 29.12 -9.89 10.79
C LEU A 615 29.37 -9.40 12.22
N ASN A 616 28.40 -8.74 12.85
CA ASN A 616 28.51 -8.33 14.25
C ASN A 616 28.76 -9.52 15.17
N PHE A 617 27.98 -10.60 15.05
CA PHE A 617 28.22 -11.83 15.81
C PHE A 617 29.58 -12.46 15.48
N THR A 618 29.98 -12.45 14.20
CA THR A 618 31.27 -13.01 13.75
C THR A 618 32.46 -12.29 14.38
N VAL A 619 32.37 -10.96 14.52
CA VAL A 619 33.41 -10.11 15.10
C VAL A 619 33.44 -10.21 16.62
N THR A 620 32.27 -10.16 17.26
CA THR A 620 32.14 -10.01 18.72
C THR A 620 32.16 -11.34 19.48
N GLU A 621 31.75 -12.45 18.86
CA GLU A 621 31.57 -13.75 19.53
C GLU A 621 32.38 -14.89 18.87
N PRO A 622 33.71 -14.76 18.71
CA PRO A 622 34.52 -15.69 17.93
C PRO A 622 34.49 -17.14 18.45
N GLU A 623 34.38 -17.34 19.77
CA GLU A 623 34.28 -18.68 20.35
C GLU A 623 32.96 -19.38 19.99
N ARG A 624 31.86 -18.62 19.91
CA ARG A 624 30.56 -19.16 19.51
C ARG A 624 30.59 -19.55 18.05
N VAL A 625 31.10 -18.68 17.18
CA VAL A 625 31.23 -18.90 15.73
C VAL A 625 31.98 -20.20 15.41
N ARG A 626 33.02 -20.54 16.17
CA ARG A 626 33.79 -21.78 15.94
C ARG A 626 33.02 -23.06 16.23
N LYS A 627 32.09 -23.01 17.20
CA LYS A 627 31.38 -24.18 17.75
C LYS A 627 29.99 -24.37 17.17
N ASP A 628 29.32 -23.27 16.84
CA ASP A 628 27.91 -23.26 16.46
C ASP A 628 27.69 -23.81 15.04
N GLN A 629 26.70 -24.69 14.89
CA GLN A 629 26.41 -25.36 13.62
C GLN A 629 25.85 -24.38 12.56
N SER A 630 25.18 -23.31 12.98
CA SER A 630 24.63 -22.30 12.06
C SER A 630 25.72 -21.65 11.21
N PHE A 631 26.89 -21.36 11.80
CA PHE A 631 28.02 -20.78 11.06
C PHE A 631 28.71 -21.79 10.11
N ARG A 632 28.57 -23.09 10.36
CA ARG A 632 29.01 -24.14 9.41
C ARG A 632 28.08 -24.16 8.18
N THR A 633 26.78 -24.07 8.40
CA THR A 633 25.79 -23.95 7.33
C THR A 633 26.01 -22.66 6.53
N LEU A 634 26.26 -21.54 7.22
CA LEU A 634 26.59 -20.26 6.57
C LEU A 634 27.84 -20.38 5.70
N GLU A 635 28.91 -20.99 6.19
CA GLU A 635 30.13 -21.17 5.40
C GLU A 635 29.89 -22.01 4.13
N ALA A 636 29.11 -23.09 4.24
CA ALA A 636 28.73 -23.89 3.08
C ALA A 636 27.98 -23.03 2.04
N LEU A 637 26.97 -22.26 2.49
CA LEU A 637 26.24 -21.31 1.64
C LEU A 637 27.17 -20.30 0.96
N LEU A 638 28.07 -19.66 1.72
CA LEU A 638 29.02 -18.68 1.19
C LEU A 638 29.95 -19.31 0.14
N SER A 639 30.41 -20.54 0.38
CA SER A 639 31.31 -21.26 -0.54
C SER A 639 30.65 -21.63 -1.88
N GLU A 640 29.33 -21.79 -1.87
CA GLU A 640 28.54 -22.06 -3.07
C GLU A 640 28.11 -20.77 -3.78
N ALA A 641 27.68 -19.77 -3.01
CA ALA A 641 27.08 -18.55 -3.55
C ALA A 641 28.10 -17.53 -4.06
N LEU A 642 29.20 -17.30 -3.35
CA LEU A 642 30.18 -16.27 -3.71
C LEU A 642 30.76 -16.45 -5.12
N PRO A 643 31.17 -17.66 -5.57
CA PRO A 643 31.64 -17.87 -6.94
C PRO A 643 30.63 -17.49 -8.04
N VAL A 644 29.33 -17.54 -7.73
CA VAL A 644 28.27 -17.10 -8.65
C VAL A 644 28.06 -15.60 -8.58
N LEU A 645 28.05 -15.03 -7.37
CA LEU A 645 27.81 -13.61 -7.12
C LEU A 645 28.87 -12.70 -7.75
N VAL A 646 30.14 -13.09 -7.72
CA VAL A 646 31.25 -12.28 -8.29
C VAL A 646 31.12 -12.03 -9.80
N HIS A 647 30.25 -12.77 -10.50
CA HIS A 647 29.98 -12.60 -11.93
C HIS A 647 28.67 -11.83 -12.20
N LYS A 648 28.04 -11.26 -11.17
CA LYS A 648 26.77 -10.51 -11.26
C LYS A 648 26.96 -9.08 -10.77
N PRO A 649 27.26 -8.11 -11.66
CA PRO A 649 27.50 -6.72 -11.28
C PRO A 649 26.36 -6.09 -10.46
N ARG A 650 25.10 -6.41 -10.80
CA ARG A 650 23.91 -5.91 -10.08
C ARG A 650 23.81 -6.35 -8.61
N LEU A 651 24.59 -7.36 -8.21
CA LEU A 651 24.62 -7.91 -6.84
C LEU A 651 26.00 -7.71 -6.19
N LEU A 652 26.76 -6.71 -6.63
CA LEU A 652 28.11 -6.46 -6.14
C LEU A 652 28.16 -6.21 -4.64
N VAL A 653 27.23 -5.42 -4.09
CA VAL A 653 27.15 -5.13 -2.65
C VAL A 653 26.89 -6.41 -1.84
N LEU A 654 26.01 -7.29 -2.32
CA LEU A 654 25.79 -8.60 -1.72
C LEU A 654 27.04 -9.50 -1.82
N ALA A 655 27.75 -9.47 -2.96
CA ALA A 655 29.01 -10.18 -3.12
C ALA A 655 30.07 -9.69 -2.12
N ALA A 656 30.15 -8.38 -1.88
CA ALA A 656 31.04 -7.77 -0.89
C ALA A 656 30.71 -8.24 0.54
N ASN A 657 29.43 -8.28 0.89
CA ASN A 657 28.95 -8.81 2.17
C ASN A 657 29.31 -10.29 2.37
N PHE A 658 29.05 -11.13 1.37
CA PHE A 658 29.36 -12.57 1.41
C PHE A 658 30.88 -12.81 1.48
N CYS A 659 31.66 -12.05 0.72
CA CYS A 659 33.12 -12.11 0.76
C CYS A 659 33.65 -11.73 2.15
N THR A 660 33.13 -10.63 2.72
CA THR A 660 33.51 -10.16 4.06
C THR A 660 33.23 -11.22 5.12
N LEU A 661 32.01 -11.76 5.16
CA LEU A 661 31.64 -12.82 6.11
C LEU A 661 32.53 -14.06 5.95
N GLY A 662 32.77 -14.50 4.72
CA GLY A 662 33.58 -15.69 4.44
C GLY A 662 35.01 -15.54 4.94
N LEU A 663 35.65 -14.40 4.70
CA LEU A 663 37.00 -14.10 5.19
C LEU A 663 37.02 -13.90 6.71
N MET A 664 36.01 -13.26 7.28
CA MET A 664 35.93 -13.03 8.72
C MET A 664 35.70 -14.31 9.52
N ILE A 665 34.94 -15.27 8.99
CA ILE A 665 34.85 -16.62 9.55
C ILE A 665 36.17 -17.37 9.33
N GLY A 666 36.75 -17.27 8.12
CA GLY A 666 38.01 -17.92 7.75
C GLY A 666 39.19 -17.57 8.66
N ARG A 667 39.26 -16.33 9.15
CA ARG A 667 40.33 -15.87 10.06
C ARG A 667 40.25 -16.49 11.47
N LEU A 668 39.09 -17.04 11.84
CA LEU A 668 38.88 -17.68 13.14
C LEU A 668 39.29 -19.17 13.14
N LYS A 669 39.52 -19.74 11.95
CA LYS A 669 39.91 -21.13 11.78
C LYS A 669 41.41 -21.32 11.97
N VAL A 670 41.76 -22.46 12.55
CA VAL A 670 43.15 -22.91 12.70
C VAL A 670 43.46 -23.90 11.59
N ALA A 671 44.69 -23.87 11.08
CA ALA A 671 45.14 -24.86 10.10
C ALA A 671 44.94 -26.30 10.61
N PRO A 672 44.47 -27.24 9.76
CA PRO A 672 44.28 -28.62 10.16
C PRO A 672 45.61 -29.21 10.66
N SER A 673 45.64 -29.62 11.93
CA SER A 673 46.80 -30.26 12.53
C SER A 673 46.95 -31.65 11.92
N GLY A 674 47.94 -31.85 11.05
CA GLY A 674 48.27 -33.19 10.52
C GLY A 674 48.13 -33.40 9.01
N GLY A 675 48.31 -32.40 8.16
CA GLY A 675 48.42 -32.60 6.70
C GLY A 675 47.11 -33.04 6.02
N GLY A 676 45.96 -32.87 6.69
CA GLY A 676 44.65 -33.11 6.10
C GLY A 676 44.41 -32.19 4.90
N SER A 677 43.80 -32.73 3.84
CA SER A 677 43.42 -31.97 2.66
C SER A 677 42.50 -30.81 3.05
N VAL A 678 42.79 -29.62 2.53
CA VAL A 678 41.88 -28.47 2.63
C VAL A 678 40.53 -28.86 2.02
N GLU A 679 39.43 -28.56 2.71
CA GLU A 679 38.08 -28.80 2.19
C GLU A 679 37.89 -28.06 0.86
N GLY A 680 37.37 -28.76 -0.16
CA GLY A 680 37.18 -28.20 -1.50
C GLY A 680 36.32 -26.93 -1.52
N GLY A 681 35.34 -26.83 -0.61
CA GLY A 681 34.51 -25.63 -0.42
C GLY A 681 35.31 -24.41 0.06
N GLN A 682 36.20 -24.60 1.05
CA GLN A 682 37.05 -23.51 1.56
C GLN A 682 37.98 -22.97 0.48
N ARG A 683 38.66 -23.86 -0.26
CA ARG A 683 39.52 -23.43 -1.37
C ARG A 683 38.72 -22.63 -2.42
N ARG A 684 37.50 -23.07 -2.76
CA ARG A 684 36.62 -22.38 -3.72
C ARG A 684 36.22 -20.98 -3.22
N LEU A 685 35.85 -20.86 -1.94
CA LEU A 685 35.51 -19.59 -1.30
C LEU A 685 36.68 -18.60 -1.39
N PHE A 686 37.89 -19.00 -0.95
CA PHE A 686 39.06 -18.12 -0.96
C PHE A 686 39.49 -17.74 -2.39
N SER A 687 39.45 -18.67 -3.35
CA SER A 687 39.73 -18.33 -4.75
C SER A 687 38.72 -17.31 -5.31
N ALA A 688 37.43 -17.44 -4.96
CA ALA A 688 36.42 -16.45 -5.36
C ALA A 688 36.63 -15.09 -4.70
N ALA A 689 36.96 -15.07 -3.40
CA ALA A 689 37.29 -13.85 -2.67
C ALA A 689 38.51 -13.12 -3.24
N LEU A 690 39.57 -13.85 -3.62
CA LEU A 690 40.76 -13.26 -4.25
C LEU A 690 40.44 -12.65 -5.62
N ARG A 691 39.62 -13.32 -6.44
CA ARG A 691 39.15 -12.78 -7.72
C ARG A 691 38.29 -11.53 -7.54
N PHE A 692 37.41 -11.53 -6.55
CA PHE A 692 36.60 -10.38 -6.18
C PHE A 692 37.47 -9.18 -5.76
N LEU A 693 38.38 -9.39 -4.80
CA LEU A 693 39.30 -8.36 -4.31
C LEU A 693 40.17 -7.77 -5.43
N ARG A 694 40.59 -8.61 -6.39
CA ARG A 694 41.38 -8.19 -7.56
C ARG A 694 40.60 -7.26 -8.50
N SER A 695 39.27 -7.35 -8.53
CA SER A 695 38.44 -6.71 -9.56
C SER A 695 38.07 -5.25 -9.27
N ALA A 696 38.40 -4.72 -8.09
CA ALA A 696 37.91 -3.42 -7.64
C ALA A 696 38.71 -2.23 -8.19
N LEU A 697 40.03 -2.37 -8.32
CA LEU A 697 40.94 -1.27 -8.67
C LEU A 697 41.70 -1.59 -9.95
N ASP A 698 41.76 -0.63 -10.88
CA ASP A 698 42.57 -0.75 -12.11
C ASP A 698 43.59 0.39 -12.21
N SER A 699 44.78 0.07 -12.73
CA SER A 699 45.91 0.99 -12.88
C SER A 699 45.81 1.92 -14.09
N GLY A 700 44.70 1.88 -14.84
CA GLY A 700 44.48 2.70 -16.04
C GLY A 700 45.53 2.48 -17.14
N SER A 701 45.47 3.32 -18.18
CA SER A 701 46.38 3.26 -19.34
C SER A 701 47.71 4.02 -19.14
N GLY A 702 47.88 4.76 -18.04
CA GLY A 702 49.05 5.64 -17.82
C GLY A 702 49.42 5.82 -16.34
N PRO A 703 50.53 6.54 -16.04
CA PRO A 703 50.95 6.85 -14.68
C PRO A 703 50.04 7.92 -14.05
N GLY A 704 48.94 7.47 -13.45
CA GLY A 704 47.95 8.32 -12.76
C GLY A 704 47.52 7.74 -11.41
N PRO A 705 46.58 8.40 -10.70
CA PRO A 705 45.93 7.78 -9.54
C PRO A 705 45.24 6.48 -9.96
N VAL A 706 45.16 5.50 -9.07
CA VAL A 706 44.40 4.27 -9.36
C VAL A 706 42.92 4.62 -9.47
N GLU A 707 42.23 4.04 -10.44
CA GLU A 707 40.80 4.25 -10.67
C GLU A 707 40.02 3.05 -10.14
N VAL A 708 38.81 3.32 -9.66
CA VAL A 708 37.82 2.28 -9.37
C VAL A 708 37.41 1.68 -10.70
N SER A 709 37.35 0.35 -10.77
CA SER A 709 36.97 -0.33 -12.02
C SER A 709 35.54 0.04 -12.43
N PRO A 710 35.21 0.14 -13.73
CA PRO A 710 33.87 0.55 -14.19
C PRO A 710 32.72 -0.32 -13.65
N ALA A 711 33.01 -1.59 -13.37
CA ALA A 711 32.03 -2.52 -12.78
C ALA A 711 31.68 -2.21 -11.31
N TRP A 712 32.47 -1.37 -10.65
CA TRP A 712 32.34 -0.99 -9.24
C TRP A 712 31.89 0.45 -9.05
N GLU A 713 32.04 1.32 -10.05
CA GLU A 713 31.75 2.76 -9.94
C GLU A 713 30.37 3.07 -9.35
N GLU A 714 29.31 2.42 -9.85
CA GLU A 714 27.93 2.64 -9.39
C GLU A 714 27.69 2.25 -7.92
N SER A 715 28.51 1.36 -7.35
CA SER A 715 28.30 0.80 -6.00
C SER A 715 29.51 1.00 -5.08
N TRP A 716 30.49 1.81 -5.48
CA TRP A 716 31.75 1.96 -4.74
C TRP A 716 31.51 2.57 -3.36
N ASP A 717 30.66 3.59 -3.27
CA ASP A 717 30.36 4.26 -1.99
C ASP A 717 29.78 3.30 -0.95
N GLU A 718 29.00 2.31 -1.38
CA GLU A 718 28.43 1.29 -0.50
C GLU A 718 29.39 0.10 -0.24
N ALA A 719 30.23 -0.26 -1.22
CA ALA A 719 31.07 -1.46 -1.18
C ALA A 719 32.52 -1.24 -0.71
N ALA A 720 33.03 -0.01 -0.74
CA ALA A 720 34.43 0.30 -0.47
C ALA A 720 34.87 -0.14 0.93
N GLU A 721 34.06 0.12 1.96
CA GLU A 721 34.37 -0.28 3.33
C GLU A 721 34.38 -1.81 3.51
N LEU A 722 33.44 -2.50 2.87
CA LEU A 722 33.42 -3.97 2.86
C LEU A 722 34.65 -4.54 2.14
N TRP A 723 35.07 -3.92 1.04
CA TRP A 723 36.29 -4.32 0.32
C TRP A 723 37.55 -4.10 1.16
N ARG A 724 37.67 -2.94 1.84
CA ARG A 724 38.77 -2.68 2.79
C ARG A 724 38.79 -3.70 3.93
N LEU A 725 37.63 -3.99 4.51
CA LEU A 725 37.50 -4.98 5.58
C LEU A 725 37.86 -6.40 5.10
N CYS A 726 37.51 -6.76 3.86
CA CYS A 726 37.94 -8.02 3.24
C CYS A 726 39.48 -8.13 3.18
N LEU A 727 40.21 -7.07 2.83
CA LEU A 727 41.67 -7.10 2.79
C LEU A 727 42.27 -7.34 4.18
N GLN A 728 41.76 -6.64 5.20
CA GLN A 728 42.19 -6.84 6.59
C GLN A 728 41.89 -8.26 7.08
N ALA A 729 40.70 -8.77 6.76
CA ALA A 729 40.29 -10.14 7.07
C ALA A 729 41.18 -11.17 6.36
N LEU A 730 41.55 -10.94 5.09
CA LEU A 730 42.48 -11.79 4.34
C LEU A 730 43.85 -11.85 5.01
N GLY A 731 44.39 -10.73 5.47
CA GLY A 731 45.64 -10.72 6.25
C GLY A 731 45.53 -11.55 7.53
N GLY A 732 44.38 -11.48 8.22
CA GLY A 732 44.05 -12.34 9.36
C GLY A 732 44.00 -13.83 8.99
N CYS A 733 43.38 -14.16 7.86
CA CYS A 733 43.30 -15.53 7.36
C CYS A 733 44.68 -16.11 7.07
N VAL A 734 45.57 -15.34 6.42
CA VAL A 734 46.94 -15.77 6.12
C VAL A 734 47.73 -16.08 7.40
N ARG A 735 47.56 -15.27 8.46
CA ARG A 735 48.17 -15.52 9.76
C ARG A 735 47.64 -16.78 10.45
N ALA A 736 46.33 -17.02 10.36
CA ALA A 736 45.70 -18.18 10.98
C ALA A 736 45.94 -19.49 10.19
N GLN A 737 46.08 -19.37 8.87
CA GLN A 737 46.13 -20.49 7.92
C GLN A 737 47.16 -20.23 6.81
N PRO A 738 48.43 -20.64 7.00
CA PRO A 738 49.52 -20.31 6.07
C PRO A 738 49.34 -20.80 4.62
N TRP A 739 48.54 -21.85 4.38
CA TRP A 739 48.27 -22.38 3.03
C TRP A 739 47.61 -21.33 2.10
N ILE A 740 46.89 -20.35 2.68
CA ILE A 740 46.22 -19.28 1.94
C ILE A 740 47.24 -18.40 1.22
N ALA A 741 48.44 -18.19 1.79
CA ALA A 741 49.49 -17.43 1.12
C ALA A 741 49.96 -18.11 -0.19
N GLY A 742 49.94 -19.45 -0.22
CA GLY A 742 50.17 -20.21 -1.46
C GLY A 742 49.09 -19.91 -2.50
N LEU A 743 47.82 -19.97 -2.09
CA LEU A 743 46.68 -19.71 -2.98
C LEU A 743 46.69 -18.26 -3.51
N VAL A 744 47.03 -17.27 -2.69
CA VAL A 744 47.19 -15.86 -3.08
C VAL A 744 48.17 -15.70 -4.24
N ARG A 745 49.26 -16.49 -4.25
CA ARG A 745 50.24 -16.51 -5.33
C ARG A 745 49.72 -17.26 -6.56
N GLU A 746 49.09 -18.42 -6.36
CA GLU A 746 48.52 -19.26 -7.43
C GLU A 746 47.44 -18.52 -8.24
N GLU A 747 46.52 -17.81 -7.57
CA GLU A 747 45.46 -17.01 -8.21
C GLU A 747 45.99 -15.68 -8.79
N GLY A 748 47.28 -15.38 -8.61
CA GLY A 748 47.95 -14.20 -9.16
C GLY A 748 47.52 -12.88 -8.52
N TRP A 749 46.84 -12.90 -7.38
CA TRP A 749 46.41 -11.68 -6.67
C TRP A 749 47.62 -10.84 -6.25
N LEU A 750 48.62 -11.45 -5.61
CA LEU A 750 49.81 -10.73 -5.15
C LEU A 750 50.55 -10.02 -6.29
N LYS A 751 50.80 -10.76 -7.38
CA LYS A 751 51.48 -10.22 -8.57
C LYS A 751 50.70 -9.05 -9.18
N HIS A 752 49.38 -9.18 -9.29
CA HIS A 752 48.52 -8.13 -9.82
C HIS A 752 48.54 -6.88 -8.93
N THR A 753 48.34 -7.04 -7.62
CA THR A 753 48.33 -5.92 -6.65
C THR A 753 49.67 -5.18 -6.63
N LEU A 754 50.80 -5.89 -6.62
CA LEU A 754 52.13 -5.27 -6.68
C LEU A 754 52.37 -4.52 -7.99
N ALA A 755 51.92 -5.09 -9.12
CA ALA A 755 52.02 -4.42 -10.42
C ALA A 755 51.18 -3.13 -10.44
N MET A 756 49.94 -3.17 -9.95
CA MET A 756 49.07 -2.01 -9.81
C MET A 756 49.74 -0.93 -8.95
N LEU A 757 50.19 -1.29 -7.74
CA LEU A 757 50.82 -0.36 -6.79
C LEU A 757 52.12 0.26 -7.33
N SER A 758 52.86 -0.47 -8.18
CA SER A 758 54.09 0.05 -8.80
C SER A 758 53.83 1.06 -9.93
N ARG A 759 52.63 1.03 -10.54
CA ARG A 759 52.24 1.85 -11.68
C ARG A 759 51.44 3.09 -11.26
N CYS A 760 50.60 2.99 -10.24
CA CYS A 760 49.79 4.11 -9.78
C CYS A 760 50.61 5.13 -8.98
N SER A 761 50.30 6.42 -9.15
CA SER A 761 50.95 7.51 -8.39
C SER A 761 50.36 7.68 -6.99
N ALA A 762 49.06 7.39 -6.83
CA ALA A 762 48.32 7.47 -5.58
C ALA A 762 47.19 6.42 -5.52
N LEU A 763 46.80 6.05 -4.30
CA LEU A 763 45.60 5.26 -4.01
C LEU A 763 44.40 6.20 -3.76
N PRO A 764 43.15 5.70 -3.75
CA PRO A 764 41.95 6.54 -3.64
C PRO A 764 41.91 7.34 -2.33
N ASP A 765 42.39 6.73 -1.24
CA ASP A 765 42.39 7.31 0.09
C ASP A 765 43.39 6.59 1.02
N GLN A 766 43.62 7.16 2.22
CA GLN A 766 44.55 6.63 3.21
C GLN A 766 44.09 5.28 3.82
N HIS A 767 42.79 5.07 3.99
CA HIS A 767 42.25 3.82 4.54
C HIS A 767 42.49 2.65 3.58
N THR A 768 42.33 2.88 2.28
CA THR A 768 42.65 1.92 1.21
C THR A 768 44.14 1.56 1.23
N GLN A 769 45.03 2.54 1.42
CA GLN A 769 46.46 2.28 1.57
C GLN A 769 46.75 1.40 2.78
N GLN A 770 46.18 1.73 3.94
CA GLN A 770 46.39 0.98 5.19
C GLN A 770 45.91 -0.48 5.05
N ALA A 771 44.71 -0.71 4.51
CA ALA A 771 44.16 -2.04 4.36
C ALA A 771 45.01 -2.93 3.42
N LEU A 772 45.49 -2.39 2.30
CA LEU A 772 46.40 -3.09 1.38
C LEU A 772 47.76 -3.37 2.03
N GLU A 773 48.32 -2.37 2.72
CA GLU A 773 49.61 -2.49 3.41
C GLU A 773 49.57 -3.58 4.50
N GLU A 774 48.51 -3.62 5.30
CA GLU A 774 48.30 -4.64 6.34
C GLU A 774 48.20 -6.05 5.77
N ALA A 775 47.44 -6.23 4.68
CA ALA A 775 47.29 -7.53 4.03
C ALA A 775 48.63 -8.02 3.45
N LEU A 776 49.39 -7.14 2.79
CA LEU A 776 50.69 -7.47 2.20
C LEU A 776 51.74 -7.76 3.29
N CYS A 777 51.74 -7.02 4.41
CA CYS A 777 52.61 -7.31 5.55
C CYS A 777 52.35 -8.72 6.10
N ALA A 778 51.08 -9.09 6.28
CA ALA A 778 50.71 -10.42 6.76
C ALA A 778 51.25 -11.53 5.85
N MET A 779 51.20 -11.33 4.53
CA MET A 779 51.74 -12.29 3.55
C MET A 779 53.26 -12.35 3.58
N ALA A 780 53.95 -11.22 3.70
CA ALA A 780 55.41 -11.17 3.80
C ALA A 780 55.93 -11.82 5.09
N ASP A 781 55.23 -11.63 6.21
CA ASP A 781 55.63 -12.19 7.49
C ASP A 781 55.44 -13.72 7.54
N GLN A 782 54.38 -14.24 6.89
CA GLN A 782 54.00 -15.66 6.98
C GLN A 782 54.53 -16.53 5.82
N CYS A 783 54.89 -15.95 4.68
CA CYS A 783 55.32 -16.70 3.50
C CYS A 783 56.63 -16.17 2.92
N PRO A 784 57.73 -16.95 2.95
CA PRO A 784 59.01 -16.55 2.35
C PRO A 784 58.92 -16.22 0.85
N GLY A 785 58.06 -16.94 0.12
CA GLY A 785 57.81 -16.68 -1.30
C GLY A 785 57.18 -15.31 -1.54
N CYS A 786 56.13 -14.98 -0.78
CA CYS A 786 55.52 -13.64 -0.82
C CYS A 786 56.51 -12.55 -0.41
N LYS A 787 57.28 -12.78 0.67
CA LYS A 787 58.30 -11.82 1.14
C LYS A 787 59.31 -11.45 0.08
N LYS A 788 59.78 -12.45 -0.68
CA LYS A 788 60.73 -12.23 -1.78
C LYS A 788 60.09 -11.39 -2.89
N GLU A 789 58.90 -11.77 -3.37
CA GLU A 789 58.20 -11.04 -4.44
C GLU A 789 57.88 -9.59 -4.05
N ILE A 790 57.40 -9.38 -2.82
CA ILE A 790 57.13 -8.04 -2.27
C ILE A 790 58.44 -7.24 -2.17
N GLY A 791 59.50 -7.83 -1.61
CA GLY A 791 60.80 -7.17 -1.50
C GLY A 791 61.41 -6.79 -2.85
N ASP A 792 61.28 -7.66 -3.86
CA ASP A 792 61.72 -7.39 -5.23
C ASP A 792 60.96 -6.21 -5.84
N ALA A 793 59.63 -6.15 -5.67
CA ALA A 793 58.81 -5.02 -6.11
C ALA A 793 59.17 -3.72 -5.38
N MET A 794 59.35 -3.76 -4.05
CA MET A 794 59.68 -2.56 -3.26
C MET A 794 61.06 -1.98 -3.56
N ARG A 795 62.05 -2.80 -3.93
CA ARG A 795 63.38 -2.30 -4.34
C ARG A 795 63.35 -1.47 -5.61
N THR A 796 62.33 -1.63 -6.45
CA THR A 796 62.16 -0.75 -7.61
C THR A 796 61.82 0.69 -7.20
N ASN A 797 61.27 0.88 -6.00
CA ASN A 797 60.89 2.17 -5.40
C ASN A 797 60.05 3.04 -6.34
N LYS A 798 58.95 2.49 -6.85
CA LYS A 798 58.05 3.14 -7.81
C LYS A 798 56.60 3.18 -7.31
N GLY A 799 55.86 4.17 -7.76
CA GLY A 799 54.43 4.31 -7.51
C GLY A 799 54.06 4.43 -6.03
N ALA A 800 52.85 3.99 -5.70
CA ALA A 800 52.30 4.03 -4.34
C ALA A 800 53.06 3.13 -3.34
N LEU A 801 53.86 2.15 -3.79
CA LEU A 801 54.68 1.30 -2.92
C LEU A 801 55.68 2.11 -2.07
N MET A 802 56.12 3.28 -2.54
CA MET A 802 57.03 4.15 -1.78
C MET A 802 56.42 4.68 -0.49
N CYS A 803 55.09 4.80 -0.43
CA CYS A 803 54.36 5.35 0.70
C CYS A 803 54.09 4.30 1.81
N MET A 804 54.31 3.01 1.53
CA MET A 804 54.03 1.89 2.44
C MET A 804 55.24 1.54 3.33
N LYS A 805 55.43 2.31 4.41
CA LYS A 805 56.59 2.20 5.31
C LYS A 805 56.61 0.91 6.14
N ASN A 806 55.46 0.41 6.56
CA ASN A 806 55.35 -0.83 7.34
C ASN A 806 55.64 -2.04 6.46
N LEU A 807 55.17 -2.02 5.21
CA LEU A 807 55.49 -3.07 4.25
C LEU A 807 56.99 -3.15 3.98
N LYS A 808 57.67 -1.99 3.89
CA LYS A 808 59.12 -1.92 3.69
C LYS A 808 59.89 -2.63 4.80
N LYS A 809 59.44 -2.43 6.05
CA LYS A 809 60.00 -3.10 7.24
C LYS A 809 59.76 -4.61 7.20
N SER A 810 58.53 -5.05 6.95
CA SER A 810 58.18 -6.48 6.89
C SER A 810 58.93 -7.23 5.77
N ALA A 811 59.09 -6.59 4.61
CA ALA A 811 59.84 -7.11 3.47
C ALA A 811 61.37 -7.13 3.67
N GLY A 812 61.89 -6.45 4.69
CA GLY A 812 63.33 -6.38 4.98
C GLY A 812 64.13 -5.55 3.96
N VAL A 813 63.50 -4.55 3.35
CA VAL A 813 64.13 -3.64 2.39
C VAL A 813 64.65 -2.40 3.14
N LYS A 814 65.93 -2.06 2.99
CA LYS A 814 66.55 -0.90 3.67
C LYS A 814 66.06 0.42 3.07
#